data_AF-A0A9P9T1X1-F1
#
_entry.id   AF-A0A9P9T1X1-F1
#
_cell.length_a   1.000
_cell.length_b   1.000
_cell.length_c   1.000
_cell.angle_alpha   90.00
_cell.angle_beta   90.00
_cell.angle_gamma   90.00
#
_symmetry.space_group_name_H-M   'P 1'
#
loop_
_entity.id
_entity.type
_entity.pdbx_description
1 polymer ?
#
loop_
_entity_poly.entity_id
_entity_poly.type
_entity_poly.pdbx_seq_one_letter_code
_entity_poly.pdbx_strand_id
1 'polypeptide(L)'
;MILSGQGRRQRIPGTFKRGCVTYLNFKAPLLWTSTFYSTLAVILLMMKFHLSILVVCVSNALALVAPRAAAVDCPPNKLDFRKCIPYVENKDIDDISFSLYTWTKTEAPDSPSADSEYLKPLQLAAATALPVYAKLMKTKTDFNEPDQSVCSIRVAGYGLDKEQGDVKSVQQSLAHELYHCVQRTFGIGQPIPTSRLPNNWWFEGSAEYFGNIFFPNTNPAHMQHYHPRFPLYAQDPSIGYAGALFFQHLSNALNSDEVIHKWVVGRKDTESSTPESEQQKLSFDNFITKAFPSFATQFTDGLIRYQDYTPVVSTYQAETRYKELILPRKPGVYKFTTWVYPFTILSKVKMTFPTKRKITFIYKAPDAQDSSTVLRYRKVTDTTWKTAAKGADNKVDDDCSELLFLATSTSGVVVTEPFPVTLTFTVQRKAPKKRKVKRDDPVDNPIPTVNPQDNPDLGPSVNDPEEITVVSLDPDDGDDDEEGDSCSNKCIVGTWNLDIPSMQAFLTERLSGVSAATITNLAVTGSSSLIVKASLSSNMTFNSLDIGYDGSASGFSFHTVIDITGSVAGTIQLGDNAFTWVDPQSQGTVKTTTTVQGFGDPIEMDLPVEKQYGPTTQVQYTCKENKLQTSGYVNGAFTWAYSWTREGGEVGA
;
A
#
# COMPACT_ATOMS: atom_id res chain seq x y z
N MET A 1 -13.81 38.89 -38.00
CA MET A 1 -14.43 40.07 -37.34
C MET A 1 -13.89 40.10 -35.91
N ILE A 2 -12.87 40.88 -35.55
CA ILE A 2 -12.80 42.35 -35.38
C ILE A 2 -13.60 42.87 -34.16
N LEU A 3 -12.82 43.37 -33.17
CA LEU A 3 -13.06 44.39 -32.11
C LEU A 3 -13.82 43.94 -30.84
N SER A 4 -13.24 43.95 -29.63
CA SER A 4 -12.65 45.01 -28.76
C SER A 4 -13.68 45.73 -27.87
N GLY A 5 -13.37 45.91 -26.57
CA GLY A 5 -14.14 46.79 -25.69
C GLY A 5 -13.57 46.95 -24.27
N GLN A 6 -13.16 48.18 -23.95
CA GLN A 6 -12.67 48.77 -22.68
C GLN A 6 -13.55 48.43 -21.45
N GLY A 7 -13.14 48.45 -20.18
CA GLY A 7 -12.19 49.28 -19.43
C GLY A 7 -12.94 50.15 -18.40
N ARG A 8 -12.63 50.06 -17.09
CA ARG A 8 -12.86 51.15 -16.11
C ARG A 8 -12.18 50.87 -14.76
N ARG A 9 -11.34 51.83 -14.33
CA ARG A 9 -10.79 52.00 -12.97
C ARG A 9 -11.73 52.88 -12.14
N GLN A 10 -11.86 52.60 -10.85
CA GLN A 10 -12.33 53.58 -9.84
C GLN A 10 -11.24 53.84 -8.79
N ARG A 11 -11.06 55.12 -8.47
CA ARG A 11 -10.23 55.66 -7.37
C ARG A 11 -11.11 55.91 -6.15
N ILE A 12 -10.56 55.76 -4.95
CA ILE A 12 -11.09 56.29 -3.69
C ILE A 12 -9.95 57.07 -2.98
N PRO A 13 -10.19 58.26 -2.39
CA PRO A 13 -9.16 59.12 -1.78
C PRO A 13 -8.97 58.91 -0.26
N GLY A 14 -7.82 59.39 0.26
CA GLY A 14 -7.34 59.30 1.65
C GLY A 14 -8.15 60.08 2.71
N THR A 15 -7.82 60.06 4.00
CA THR A 15 -6.62 60.70 4.59
C THR A 15 -6.54 60.50 6.12
N PHE A 16 -5.30 60.49 6.64
CA PHE A 16 -4.74 61.03 7.90
C PHE A 16 -5.33 60.73 9.30
N LYS A 17 -4.44 60.28 10.21
CA LYS A 17 -4.05 61.03 11.44
C LYS A 17 -2.69 60.57 12.01
N ARG A 18 -1.90 61.56 12.45
CA ARG A 18 -0.58 61.48 13.12
C ARG A 18 -0.74 61.49 14.66
N GLY A 19 0.29 61.04 15.39
CA GLY A 19 0.55 61.47 16.77
C GLY A 19 1.79 60.85 17.43
N CYS A 20 2.83 61.69 17.64
CA CYS A 20 3.90 61.75 18.68
C CYS A 20 4.61 60.45 19.15
N VAL A 21 5.94 60.21 19.06
CA VAL A 21 7.19 60.90 19.51
C VAL A 21 7.20 61.14 21.04
N THR A 22 8.08 60.55 21.88
CA THR A 22 9.43 61.07 22.23
C THR A 22 10.30 60.21 23.21
N TYR A 23 11.65 60.34 23.06
CA TYR A 23 12.86 60.17 23.92
C TYR A 23 13.20 58.82 24.64
N LEU A 24 14.31 58.10 24.35
CA LEU A 24 15.79 58.29 24.50
C LEU A 24 16.37 57.91 25.89
N ASN A 25 17.19 56.85 25.97
CA ASN A 25 18.64 56.98 26.25
C ASN A 25 19.46 55.67 26.27
N PHE A 26 20.63 55.80 25.62
CA PHE A 26 21.89 55.05 25.55
C PHE A 26 22.29 54.04 26.66
N LYS A 27 22.87 52.91 26.21
CA LYS A 27 24.31 52.55 26.38
C LYS A 27 24.70 51.34 25.51
N ALA A 28 25.72 51.52 24.66
CA ALA A 28 26.51 50.46 23.99
C ALA A 28 27.68 50.06 24.93
N PRO A 29 28.41 48.92 24.76
CA PRO A 29 29.26 48.68 23.57
C PRO A 29 29.46 47.21 23.11
N LEU A 30 29.97 47.10 21.86
CA LEU A 30 30.85 46.09 21.25
C LEU A 30 30.74 44.59 21.65
N LEU A 31 30.59 43.73 20.63
CA LEU A 31 31.58 42.69 20.31
C LEU A 31 31.40 42.08 18.91
N TRP A 32 32.52 41.57 18.43
CA TRP A 32 32.93 41.21 17.07
C TRP A 32 32.15 40.08 16.34
N THR A 33 31.97 40.32 15.04
CA THR A 33 32.05 39.40 13.88
C THR A 33 32.16 37.89 14.10
N SER A 34 31.17 37.14 13.61
CA SER A 34 31.35 35.77 13.07
C SER A 34 30.24 35.35 12.08
N THR A 35 29.81 36.23 11.18
CA THR A 35 29.05 35.82 9.98
C THR A 35 29.98 35.18 8.97
N PHE A 36 30.41 33.94 9.21
CA PHE A 36 31.02 33.09 8.18
C PHE A 36 30.78 31.57 8.36
N TYR A 37 30.03 31.13 9.38
CA TYR A 37 29.75 29.69 9.59
C TYR A 37 28.30 29.26 9.36
N SER A 38 27.36 30.18 9.14
CA SER A 38 25.93 29.85 8.92
C SER A 38 25.57 29.53 7.47
N THR A 39 26.42 29.87 6.49
CA THR A 39 26.25 29.45 5.09
C THR A 39 26.89 28.09 4.81
N LEU A 40 27.85 27.63 5.63
CA LEU A 40 28.50 26.32 5.43
C LEU A 40 27.69 25.15 6.02
N ALA A 41 26.92 25.37 7.10
CA ALA A 41 26.09 24.33 7.71
C ALA A 41 24.81 24.02 6.90
N VAL A 42 24.24 25.02 6.21
CA VAL A 42 23.13 24.81 5.27
C VAL A 42 23.62 24.17 3.97
N ILE A 43 24.88 24.44 3.56
CA ILE A 43 25.54 23.73 2.45
C ILE A 43 25.88 22.28 2.85
N LEU A 44 26.27 22.00 4.10
CA LEU A 44 26.56 20.64 4.58
C LEU A 44 25.30 19.78 4.83
N LEU A 45 24.17 20.38 5.21
CA LEU A 45 22.88 19.69 5.34
C LEU A 45 22.22 19.44 3.98
N MET A 46 22.37 20.37 3.03
CA MET A 46 22.03 20.14 1.61
C MET A 46 22.98 19.14 0.95
N MET A 47 24.25 19.08 1.36
CA MET A 47 25.22 18.12 0.82
C MET A 47 25.01 16.70 1.30
N LYS A 48 24.36 16.38 2.44
CA LYS A 48 24.10 14.98 2.84
C LYS A 48 22.82 14.38 2.26
N PHE A 49 21.78 15.18 2.03
CA PHE A 49 20.63 14.74 1.23
C PHE A 49 20.98 14.66 -0.26
N HIS A 50 21.94 15.50 -0.70
CA HIS A 50 22.60 15.26 -1.96
C HIS A 50 23.63 14.14 -1.89
N LEU A 51 24.36 13.79 -0.83
CA LEU A 51 25.45 12.79 -0.93
C LEU A 51 24.98 11.36 -1.24
N SER A 52 23.75 10.95 -0.92
CA SER A 52 23.24 9.66 -1.42
C SER A 52 22.70 9.75 -2.86
N ILE A 53 22.24 10.95 -3.26
CA ILE A 53 21.91 11.28 -4.65
C ILE A 53 23.18 11.65 -5.44
N LEU A 54 24.32 11.96 -4.82
CA LEU A 54 25.54 12.57 -5.37
C LEU A 54 26.74 11.64 -5.16
N VAL A 55 26.65 10.58 -4.37
CA VAL A 55 27.54 9.40 -4.51
C VAL A 55 26.95 8.44 -5.54
N VAL A 56 25.66 8.57 -5.86
CA VAL A 56 25.08 8.00 -7.09
C VAL A 56 25.17 8.97 -8.28
N CYS A 57 25.12 10.31 -8.09
CA CYS A 57 25.23 11.29 -9.18
C CYS A 57 26.56 12.06 -9.31
N VAL A 58 27.56 12.01 -8.42
CA VAL A 58 28.93 12.59 -8.62
C VAL A 58 30.00 11.51 -8.75
N SER A 59 29.72 10.26 -8.39
CA SER A 59 30.40 9.13 -9.04
C SER A 59 29.99 9.00 -10.52
N ASN A 60 28.90 9.65 -10.94
CA ASN A 60 28.36 9.61 -12.31
C ASN A 60 28.20 10.97 -13.01
N ALA A 61 28.50 12.11 -12.38
CA ALA A 61 28.51 13.43 -13.02
C ALA A 61 29.93 13.89 -13.26
N LEU A 62 30.58 13.22 -14.21
CA LEU A 62 31.28 13.86 -15.33
C LEU A 62 31.68 12.80 -16.37
N ALA A 63 30.79 11.85 -16.67
CA ALA A 63 30.65 11.48 -18.06
C ALA A 63 29.84 12.60 -18.70
N LEU A 64 30.51 13.70 -19.05
CA LEU A 64 30.01 14.60 -20.08
C LEU A 64 29.64 13.70 -21.26
N VAL A 65 28.35 13.44 -21.46
CA VAL A 65 27.86 13.01 -22.77
C VAL A 65 27.94 14.24 -23.66
N ALA A 66 29.18 14.65 -23.95
CA ALA A 66 29.43 15.49 -25.09
C ALA A 66 29.08 14.63 -26.31
N PRO A 67 28.24 15.11 -27.24
CA PRO A 67 28.07 14.43 -28.51
C PRO A 67 29.44 14.41 -29.21
N ARG A 68 30.18 13.31 -29.05
CA ARG A 68 31.37 13.09 -29.86
C ARG A 68 30.89 12.70 -31.25
N ALA A 69 31.06 13.62 -32.18
CA ALA A 69 31.10 13.28 -33.59
C ALA A 69 32.32 12.40 -33.84
N ALA A 70 32.11 11.10 -34.12
CA ALA A 70 32.63 10.37 -35.28
C ALA A 70 32.52 8.85 -35.11
N ALA A 71 31.69 8.25 -35.98
CA ALA A 71 31.80 6.93 -36.60
C ALA A 71 32.09 5.71 -35.70
N VAL A 72 31.05 5.21 -35.04
CA VAL A 72 30.78 3.76 -35.08
C VAL A 72 29.58 3.60 -36.01
N ASP A 73 29.71 2.77 -37.04
CA ASP A 73 28.65 2.54 -38.01
C ASP A 73 27.41 2.05 -37.27
N CYS A 74 26.30 2.79 -37.41
CA CYS A 74 25.01 2.37 -36.90
C CYS A 74 24.72 0.92 -37.30
N PRO A 75 24.03 0.14 -36.43
CA PRO A 75 23.78 -1.25 -36.73
C PRO A 75 23.16 -1.37 -38.13
N PRO A 76 23.65 -2.30 -38.98
CA PRO A 76 23.37 -2.34 -40.42
C PRO A 76 21.89 -2.63 -40.78
N ASN A 77 21.02 -2.71 -39.77
CA ASN A 77 19.59 -2.93 -39.94
C ASN A 77 18.93 -1.69 -40.55
N LYS A 78 18.63 -1.88 -41.85
CA LYS A 78 17.97 -0.99 -42.80
C LYS A 78 16.57 -0.54 -42.32
N LEU A 79 16.50 0.57 -41.61
CA LEU A 79 15.35 1.45 -41.76
C LEU A 79 15.67 2.38 -42.93
N ASP A 80 15.41 1.90 -44.15
CA ASP A 80 15.62 2.69 -45.37
C ASP A 80 15.02 4.10 -45.17
N PHE A 81 15.78 5.13 -45.54
CA PHE A 81 15.41 6.56 -45.40
C PHE A 81 15.44 7.17 -43.98
N ARG A 82 16.18 6.60 -43.02
CA ARG A 82 16.42 7.23 -41.71
C ARG A 82 17.89 7.42 -41.38
N LYS A 83 18.25 8.60 -40.87
CA LYS A 83 19.55 8.88 -40.26
C LYS A 83 19.53 8.37 -38.82
N CYS A 84 20.44 7.45 -38.51
CA CYS A 84 20.69 7.00 -37.15
C CYS A 84 21.58 8.01 -36.43
N ILE A 85 21.26 8.28 -35.17
CA ILE A 85 21.96 9.19 -34.28
C ILE A 85 22.27 8.41 -33.00
N PRO A 86 23.54 8.10 -32.71
CA PRO A 86 23.90 7.45 -31.46
C PRO A 86 23.71 8.41 -30.28
N TYR A 87 23.32 7.86 -29.13
CA TYR A 87 22.85 8.64 -27.99
C TYR A 87 23.52 8.30 -26.66
N VAL A 88 23.70 7.00 -26.41
CA VAL A 88 24.60 6.44 -25.39
C VAL A 88 25.43 5.41 -26.16
N GLU A 89 26.74 5.52 -26.15
CA GLU A 89 27.61 4.56 -26.85
C GLU A 89 28.48 3.83 -25.83
N ASN A 90 28.50 2.50 -25.92
CA ASN A 90 29.42 1.62 -25.20
C ASN A 90 29.52 1.95 -23.72
N LYS A 91 28.38 2.27 -23.10
CA LYS A 91 28.34 2.51 -21.66
C LYS A 91 28.29 1.16 -20.98
N ASP A 92 29.40 0.76 -20.39
CA ASP A 92 29.46 -0.44 -19.57
C ASP A 92 28.81 -0.15 -18.22
N ILE A 93 27.73 -0.89 -17.93
CA ILE A 93 27.08 -0.86 -16.63
C ILE A 93 27.00 -2.31 -16.16
N ASP A 94 27.66 -2.60 -15.04
CA ASP A 94 27.77 -3.95 -14.50
C ASP A 94 28.19 -4.96 -15.59
N ASP A 95 29.31 -4.73 -16.29
CA ASP A 95 29.86 -5.61 -17.34
C ASP A 95 28.92 -5.88 -18.54
N ILE A 96 27.84 -5.12 -18.68
CA ILE A 96 26.96 -5.13 -19.85
C ILE A 96 27.15 -3.82 -20.62
N SER A 97 27.56 -3.93 -21.88
CA SER A 97 27.73 -2.77 -22.76
C SER A 97 26.38 -2.32 -23.33
N PHE A 98 25.99 -1.08 -23.04
CA PHE A 98 24.77 -0.48 -23.57
C PHE A 98 25.08 0.56 -24.64
N SER A 99 24.41 0.41 -25.79
CA SER A 99 24.36 1.44 -26.82
C SER A 99 22.91 1.77 -27.17
N LEU A 100 22.53 3.04 -27.03
CA LEU A 100 21.22 3.57 -27.36
C LEU A 100 21.31 4.44 -28.60
N TYR A 101 20.50 4.15 -29.60
CA TYR A 101 20.43 4.87 -30.87
C TYR A 101 19.02 5.41 -31.09
N THR A 102 18.90 6.54 -31.78
CA THR A 102 17.63 7.03 -32.31
C THR A 102 17.69 7.13 -33.84
N TRP A 103 16.54 7.06 -34.50
CA TRP A 103 16.44 7.14 -35.97
C TRP A 103 15.50 8.28 -36.34
N THR A 104 15.99 9.24 -37.13
CA THR A 104 15.18 10.32 -37.71
C THR A 104 15.01 10.17 -39.22
N LYS A 105 13.90 10.67 -39.79
CA LYS A 105 13.75 10.75 -41.25
C LYS A 105 14.74 11.77 -41.80
N THR A 106 15.48 11.39 -42.84
CA THR A 106 16.58 12.18 -43.41
C THR A 106 16.14 13.56 -43.94
N GLU A 107 14.86 13.73 -44.27
CA GLU A 107 14.30 14.95 -44.87
C GLU A 107 13.67 15.93 -43.85
N ALA A 108 13.70 15.62 -42.55
CA ALA A 108 13.10 16.45 -41.49
C ALA A 108 14.14 16.83 -40.43
N PRO A 109 15.02 17.82 -40.68
CA PRO A 109 16.05 18.25 -39.73
C PRO A 109 15.47 18.80 -38.42
N ASP A 110 14.21 19.26 -38.43
CA ASP A 110 13.48 19.75 -37.25
C ASP A 110 12.72 18.62 -36.52
N SER A 111 13.04 17.36 -36.78
CA SER A 111 12.40 16.25 -36.06
C SER A 111 12.79 16.28 -34.58
N PRO A 112 11.87 15.99 -33.65
CA PRO A 112 12.15 15.88 -32.21
C PRO A 112 13.35 14.99 -31.86
N SER A 113 13.66 13.98 -32.68
CA SER A 113 14.75 13.03 -32.45
C SER A 113 16.16 13.61 -32.63
N ALA A 114 16.33 14.82 -33.18
CA ALA A 114 17.61 15.53 -33.24
C ALA A 114 17.72 16.67 -32.20
N ASP A 115 16.63 16.99 -31.51
CA ASP A 115 16.54 18.09 -30.56
C ASP A 115 17.00 17.65 -29.17
N SER A 116 17.96 18.39 -28.61
CA SER A 116 18.52 18.14 -27.28
C SER A 116 17.48 18.16 -26.16
N GLU A 117 16.37 18.90 -26.31
CA GLU A 117 15.31 18.97 -25.30
C GLU A 117 14.48 17.68 -25.22
N TYR A 118 14.29 16.99 -26.34
CA TYR A 118 13.64 15.68 -26.40
C TYR A 118 14.59 14.54 -26.03
N LEU A 119 15.86 14.73 -26.32
CA LEU A 119 16.89 13.75 -26.02
C LEU A 119 17.18 13.71 -24.51
N LYS A 120 17.49 14.83 -23.85
CA LYS A 120 17.92 14.85 -22.42
C LYS A 120 17.07 13.97 -21.49
N PRO A 121 15.73 13.97 -21.59
CA PRO A 121 14.89 13.10 -20.77
C PRO A 121 15.12 11.60 -21.01
N LEU A 122 15.34 11.17 -22.25
CA LEU A 122 15.71 9.79 -22.58
C LEU A 122 17.07 9.42 -21.97
N GLN A 123 18.02 10.36 -21.92
CA GLN A 123 19.35 10.15 -21.30
C GLN A 123 19.18 9.92 -19.80
N LEU A 124 18.38 10.78 -19.17
CA LEU A 124 18.05 10.65 -17.77
C LEU A 124 17.34 9.33 -17.50
N ALA A 125 16.39 8.94 -18.35
CA ALA A 125 15.65 7.70 -18.19
C ALA A 125 16.54 6.46 -18.33
N ALA A 126 17.42 6.42 -19.32
CA ALA A 126 18.43 5.38 -19.46
C ALA A 126 19.39 5.36 -18.25
N ALA A 127 19.89 6.52 -17.80
CA ALA A 127 20.79 6.61 -16.66
C ALA A 127 20.14 6.13 -15.34
N THR A 128 18.84 6.34 -15.18
CA THR A 128 18.06 5.88 -14.02
C THR A 128 17.76 4.38 -14.08
N ALA A 129 17.28 3.87 -15.22
CA ALA A 129 16.77 2.50 -15.33
C ALA A 129 17.88 1.46 -15.57
N LEU A 130 18.89 1.78 -16.39
CA LEU A 130 19.90 0.81 -16.83
C LEU A 130 20.69 0.16 -15.68
N PRO A 131 21.14 0.87 -14.62
CA PRO A 131 21.85 0.22 -13.51
C PRO A 131 21.01 -0.83 -12.80
N VAL A 132 19.72 -0.57 -12.60
CA VAL A 132 18.82 -1.54 -11.96
C VAL A 132 18.59 -2.73 -12.89
N TYR A 133 18.33 -2.49 -14.18
CA TYR A 133 18.10 -3.57 -15.13
C TYR A 133 19.34 -4.40 -15.44
N ALA A 134 20.53 -3.81 -15.44
CA ALA A 134 21.80 -4.54 -15.58
C ALA A 134 21.98 -5.53 -14.42
N LYS A 135 21.69 -5.09 -13.19
CA LYS A 135 21.66 -5.97 -12.02
C LYS A 135 20.63 -7.10 -12.15
N LEU A 136 19.43 -6.82 -12.66
CA LEU A 136 18.41 -7.85 -12.92
C LEU A 136 18.88 -8.87 -13.97
N MET A 137 19.46 -8.41 -15.09
CA MET A 137 20.00 -9.28 -16.15
C MET A 137 21.12 -10.21 -15.65
N LYS A 138 21.98 -9.73 -14.75
CA LYS A 138 23.06 -10.52 -14.12
C LYS A 138 22.59 -11.68 -13.24
N THR A 139 21.31 -11.74 -12.86
CA THR A 139 20.81 -12.88 -12.09
C THR A 139 20.78 -14.18 -12.91
N LYS A 140 21.01 -14.12 -14.22
CA LYS A 140 21.24 -15.27 -15.09
C LYS A 140 22.69 -15.75 -14.98
N THR A 141 22.89 -17.01 -14.58
CA THR A 141 24.23 -17.60 -14.42
C THR A 141 24.86 -18.06 -15.74
N ASP A 142 24.08 -18.24 -16.81
CA ASP A 142 24.56 -18.68 -18.13
C ASP A 142 24.03 -17.78 -19.26
N PHE A 143 24.87 -16.89 -19.77
CA PHE A 143 24.62 -16.10 -20.98
C PHE A 143 24.94 -16.91 -22.25
N ASN A 144 24.13 -17.94 -22.54
CA ASN A 144 24.22 -18.66 -23.83
C ASN A 144 23.09 -18.21 -24.76
N GLU A 145 23.33 -17.17 -25.56
CA GLU A 145 22.57 -16.91 -26.79
C GLU A 145 23.48 -16.99 -28.01
N PRO A 146 23.08 -17.66 -29.10
CA PRO A 146 23.85 -17.72 -30.35
C PRO A 146 23.86 -16.42 -31.18
N ASP A 147 23.14 -15.37 -30.79
CA ASP A 147 23.14 -14.06 -31.46
C ASP A 147 23.08 -12.90 -30.44
N GLN A 148 24.25 -12.51 -29.94
CA GLN A 148 24.43 -11.69 -28.72
C GLN A 148 24.34 -10.16 -28.91
N SER A 149 24.03 -9.61 -30.09
CA SER A 149 24.52 -8.25 -30.38
C SER A 149 23.57 -7.05 -30.23
N VAL A 150 22.24 -7.14 -30.15
CA VAL A 150 21.39 -5.94 -29.92
C VAL A 150 20.00 -6.27 -29.35
N CYS A 151 19.71 -5.94 -28.09
CA CYS A 151 18.30 -5.67 -27.75
C CYS A 151 17.90 -4.33 -28.36
N SER A 152 17.22 -4.36 -29.50
CA SER A 152 16.68 -3.13 -30.11
C SER A 152 15.31 -2.83 -29.52
N ILE A 153 15.17 -1.65 -28.93
CA ILE A 153 13.90 -1.13 -28.44
C ILE A 153 13.39 -0.03 -29.36
N ARG A 154 12.07 0.07 -29.49
CA ARG A 154 11.41 1.13 -30.25
C ARG A 154 10.55 1.95 -29.30
N VAL A 155 11.03 3.13 -28.96
CA VAL A 155 10.20 4.12 -28.26
C VAL A 155 9.46 4.95 -29.30
N ALA A 156 8.14 4.80 -29.36
CA ALA A 156 7.29 5.61 -30.22
C ALA A 156 6.61 6.70 -29.39
N GLY A 157 7.06 7.95 -29.50
CA GLY A 157 6.26 9.08 -29.07
C GLY A 157 5.08 9.23 -30.04
N TYR A 158 3.86 8.90 -29.63
CA TYR A 158 2.66 9.15 -30.43
C TYR A 158 2.43 10.66 -30.49
N GLY A 159 2.98 11.32 -31.50
CA GLY A 159 2.72 12.73 -31.80
C GLY A 159 1.33 12.97 -32.40
N LEU A 160 0.31 12.25 -31.93
CA LEU A 160 -1.01 12.29 -32.55
C LEU A 160 -1.92 13.41 -32.05
N ASP A 161 -1.60 14.10 -30.95
CA ASP A 161 -2.26 15.37 -30.60
C ASP A 161 -1.26 16.35 -29.97
N LYS A 162 -1.23 17.57 -30.52
CA LYS A 162 -0.15 18.58 -30.44
C LYS A 162 0.12 19.21 -29.07
N GLU A 163 -0.33 18.67 -27.94
CA GLU A 163 -0.08 19.30 -26.63
C GLU A 163 0.45 18.37 -25.53
N GLN A 164 0.44 17.04 -25.67
CA GLN A 164 0.87 16.14 -24.58
C GLN A 164 1.52 14.84 -25.04
N GLY A 165 2.47 14.91 -25.97
CA GLY A 165 3.59 13.98 -25.96
C GLY A 165 4.53 14.33 -24.81
N ASP A 166 4.04 14.25 -23.57
CA ASP A 166 4.79 14.70 -22.38
C ASP A 166 6.10 13.91 -22.33
N VAL A 167 7.21 14.63 -22.26
CA VAL A 167 8.55 14.11 -22.01
C VAL A 167 8.54 12.98 -20.97
N LYS A 168 7.70 13.11 -19.94
CA LYS A 168 7.43 12.11 -18.92
C LYS A 168 6.97 10.76 -19.48
N SER A 169 6.00 10.76 -20.40
CA SER A 169 5.52 9.54 -21.07
C SER A 169 6.64 8.84 -21.84
N VAL A 170 7.50 9.59 -22.52
CA VAL A 170 8.64 9.03 -23.27
C VAL A 170 9.68 8.38 -22.36
N GLN A 171 9.92 8.93 -21.17
CA GLN A 171 10.82 8.35 -20.16
C GLN A 171 10.30 7.02 -19.61
N GLN A 172 9.00 6.97 -19.25
CA GLN A 172 8.37 5.72 -18.82
C GLN A 172 8.38 4.68 -19.94
N SER A 173 8.05 5.06 -21.18
CA SER A 173 8.08 4.14 -22.31
C SER A 173 9.48 3.61 -22.59
N LEU A 174 10.53 4.43 -22.42
CA LEU A 174 11.89 3.93 -22.51
C LEU A 174 12.18 2.88 -21.43
N ALA A 175 11.79 3.14 -20.18
CA ALA A 175 12.00 2.19 -19.09
C ALA A 175 11.17 0.90 -19.25
N HIS A 176 9.95 1.00 -19.78
CA HIS A 176 9.10 -0.12 -20.18
C HIS A 176 9.81 -1.01 -21.20
N GLU A 177 10.24 -0.41 -22.31
CA GLU A 177 10.89 -1.13 -23.41
C GLU A 177 12.23 -1.74 -23.00
N LEU A 178 13.00 -1.06 -22.14
CA LEU A 178 14.22 -1.60 -21.56
C LEU A 178 13.95 -2.84 -20.68
N TYR A 179 12.80 -2.94 -20.01
CA TYR A 179 12.46 -4.16 -19.28
C TYR A 179 12.16 -5.34 -20.23
N HIS A 180 11.61 -5.10 -21.43
CA HIS A 180 11.53 -6.15 -22.45
C HIS A 180 12.90 -6.68 -22.88
N CYS A 181 13.96 -5.85 -22.82
CA CYS A 181 15.33 -6.36 -23.00
C CYS A 181 15.71 -7.33 -21.90
N VAL A 182 15.42 -6.98 -20.65
CA VAL A 182 15.65 -7.89 -19.51
C VAL A 182 14.92 -9.21 -19.75
N GLN A 183 13.63 -9.19 -20.09
CA GLN A 183 12.86 -10.40 -20.38
C GLN A 183 13.50 -11.25 -21.50
N ARG A 184 13.91 -10.62 -22.61
CA ARG A 184 14.58 -11.30 -23.74
C ARG A 184 15.91 -11.93 -23.34
N THR A 185 16.69 -11.30 -22.46
CA THR A 185 17.91 -11.90 -21.90
C THR A 185 17.65 -13.25 -21.22
N PHE A 186 16.46 -13.47 -20.67
CA PHE A 186 16.05 -14.77 -20.10
C PHE A 186 15.40 -15.72 -21.12
N GLY A 187 15.39 -15.37 -22.41
CA GLY A 187 14.78 -16.16 -23.47
C GLY A 187 13.26 -16.04 -23.51
N ILE A 188 12.68 -15.02 -22.88
CA ILE A 188 11.26 -14.71 -23.00
C ILE A 188 11.04 -13.96 -24.30
N GLY A 189 10.47 -14.64 -25.29
CA GLY A 189 10.08 -14.03 -26.55
C GLY A 189 8.86 -13.12 -26.39
N GLN A 190 8.73 -12.14 -27.29
CA GLN A 190 7.46 -11.43 -27.41
C GLN A 190 6.37 -12.46 -27.73
N PRO A 191 5.25 -12.49 -26.98
CA PRO A 191 4.11 -13.33 -27.33
C PRO A 191 3.71 -13.04 -28.78
N ILE A 192 3.52 -14.09 -29.60
CA ILE A 192 3.18 -13.95 -31.02
C ILE A 192 1.99 -12.97 -31.13
N PRO A 193 2.07 -11.90 -31.95
CA PRO A 193 1.09 -10.81 -31.99
C PRO A 193 -0.25 -11.23 -32.64
N THR A 194 -0.92 -12.18 -32.01
CA THR A 194 -2.35 -12.42 -32.16
C THR A 194 -2.99 -11.82 -30.92
N SER A 195 -3.96 -10.91 -31.12
CA SER A 195 -4.58 -10.02 -30.11
C SER A 195 -5.39 -10.72 -29.01
N ARG A 196 -5.08 -11.99 -28.72
CA ARG A 196 -5.78 -12.85 -27.77
C ARG A 196 -4.85 -13.73 -26.93
N LEU A 197 -3.53 -13.48 -26.94
CA LEU A 197 -2.64 -14.30 -26.15
C LEU A 197 -2.83 -14.02 -24.65
N PRO A 198 -3.04 -15.08 -23.86
CA PRO A 198 -3.31 -14.96 -22.43
C PRO A 198 -2.07 -14.61 -21.61
N ASN A 199 -0.93 -14.35 -22.25
CA ASN A 199 0.34 -14.05 -21.59
C ASN A 199 0.65 -12.55 -21.54
N ASN A 200 -0.05 -11.74 -22.35
CA ASN A 200 0.24 -10.31 -22.46
C ASN A 200 0.08 -9.58 -21.12
N TRP A 201 -0.85 -10.03 -20.25
CA TRP A 201 -1.05 -9.40 -18.95
C TRP A 201 0.21 -9.42 -18.07
N TRP A 202 1.02 -10.48 -18.14
CA TRP A 202 2.27 -10.56 -17.38
C TRP A 202 3.47 -10.08 -18.19
N PHE A 203 3.51 -10.29 -19.50
CA PHE A 203 4.60 -9.83 -20.35
C PHE A 203 4.63 -8.30 -20.43
N GLU A 204 3.53 -7.69 -20.89
CA GLU A 204 3.37 -6.23 -21.00
C GLU A 204 3.08 -5.59 -19.65
N GLY A 205 2.25 -6.20 -18.81
CA GLY A 205 1.94 -5.64 -17.50
C GLY A 205 3.15 -5.56 -16.56
N SER A 206 4.10 -6.50 -16.64
CA SER A 206 5.34 -6.38 -15.85
C SER A 206 6.28 -5.30 -16.41
N ALA A 207 6.42 -5.17 -17.73
CA ALA A 207 7.18 -4.10 -18.35
C ALA A 207 6.61 -2.73 -17.99
N GLU A 208 5.28 -2.60 -18.02
CA GLU A 208 4.58 -1.36 -17.67
C GLU A 208 4.78 -1.04 -16.18
N TYR A 209 4.69 -2.05 -15.31
CA TYR A 209 5.02 -1.92 -13.89
C TYR A 209 6.46 -1.43 -13.67
N PHE A 210 7.46 -2.08 -14.27
CA PHE A 210 8.86 -1.69 -14.10
C PHE A 210 9.16 -0.30 -14.69
N GLY A 211 8.49 0.10 -15.77
CA GLY A 211 8.53 1.48 -16.26
C GLY A 211 7.99 2.49 -15.23
N ASN A 212 6.91 2.13 -14.53
CA ASN A 212 6.27 2.95 -13.50
C ASN A 212 7.10 3.11 -12.23
N ILE A 213 7.95 2.13 -11.87
CA ILE A 213 8.83 2.23 -10.69
C ILE A 213 9.78 3.43 -10.80
N PHE A 214 10.36 3.64 -11.98
CA PHE A 214 11.32 4.73 -12.20
C PHE A 214 10.63 6.07 -12.44
N PHE A 215 9.43 6.04 -13.02
CA PHE A 215 8.72 7.24 -13.46
C PHE A 215 7.25 7.23 -13.01
N PRO A 216 6.96 7.22 -11.69
CA PRO A 216 5.59 7.14 -11.17
C PRO A 216 4.75 8.38 -11.51
N ASN A 217 5.40 9.55 -11.58
CA ASN A 217 4.78 10.83 -11.92
C ASN A 217 4.25 10.94 -13.36
N THR A 218 4.49 9.92 -14.19
CA THR A 218 4.00 9.89 -15.57
C THR A 218 2.53 9.45 -15.61
N ASN A 219 2.05 8.83 -14.52
CA ASN A 219 0.68 8.36 -14.31
C ASN A 219 0.05 7.79 -15.59
N PRO A 220 0.68 6.78 -16.23
CA PRO A 220 0.17 6.26 -17.47
C PRO A 220 -1.22 5.70 -17.22
N ALA A 221 -2.17 6.13 -18.05
CA ALA A 221 -3.57 5.76 -17.89
C ALA A 221 -3.79 4.24 -17.90
N HIS A 222 -2.84 3.46 -18.42
CA HIS A 222 -2.96 2.02 -18.57
C HIS A 222 -3.28 1.24 -17.28
N MET A 223 -2.64 1.56 -16.15
CA MET A 223 -2.97 0.90 -14.87
C MET A 223 -4.37 1.24 -14.36
N GLN A 224 -4.82 2.46 -14.63
CA GLN A 224 -6.16 2.92 -14.21
C GLN A 224 -7.26 2.14 -14.93
N HIS A 225 -6.96 1.61 -16.13
CA HIS A 225 -7.89 0.86 -16.98
C HIS A 225 -8.06 -0.61 -16.60
N TYR A 226 -7.54 -1.06 -15.45
CA TYR A 226 -7.86 -2.40 -14.93
C TYR A 226 -9.37 -2.55 -14.73
N HIS A 227 -9.95 -3.58 -15.33
CA HIS A 227 -11.39 -3.79 -15.35
C HIS A 227 -11.76 -4.99 -14.46
N PRO A 228 -12.51 -4.78 -13.36
CA PRO A 228 -12.70 -5.80 -12.34
C PRO A 228 -13.53 -7.01 -12.80
N ARG A 229 -14.29 -6.88 -13.90
CA ARG A 229 -15.12 -7.98 -14.44
C ARG A 229 -14.39 -8.89 -15.41
N PHE A 230 -13.20 -8.50 -15.88
CA PHE A 230 -12.36 -9.38 -16.68
C PHE A 230 -11.38 -10.11 -15.75
N PRO A 231 -11.05 -11.38 -16.05
CA PRO A 231 -10.07 -12.08 -15.25
C PRO A 231 -8.70 -11.43 -15.41
N LEU A 232 -7.83 -11.56 -14.40
CA LEU A 232 -6.48 -10.98 -14.40
C LEU A 232 -5.71 -11.23 -15.71
N TYR A 233 -5.82 -12.45 -16.26
CA TYR A 233 -5.12 -12.86 -17.48
C TYR A 233 -5.79 -12.45 -18.79
N ALA A 234 -6.99 -11.85 -18.73
CA ALA A 234 -7.72 -11.35 -19.89
C ALA A 234 -8.08 -9.86 -19.76
N GLN A 235 -7.36 -9.13 -18.92
CA GLN A 235 -7.33 -7.66 -18.97
C GLN A 235 -6.93 -7.23 -20.39
N ASP A 236 -7.57 -6.17 -20.92
CA ASP A 236 -7.60 -5.79 -22.35
C ASP A 236 -6.56 -6.56 -23.20
N PRO A 237 -6.99 -7.64 -23.88
CA PRO A 237 -6.07 -8.60 -24.49
C PRO A 237 -5.27 -7.99 -25.65
N SER A 238 -5.66 -6.81 -26.14
CA SER A 238 -4.93 -6.12 -27.19
C SER A 238 -3.61 -5.52 -26.69
N ILE A 239 -3.47 -5.25 -25.38
CA ILE A 239 -2.28 -4.56 -24.86
C ILE A 239 -1.77 -5.08 -23.50
N GLY A 240 -2.58 -5.74 -22.66
CA GLY A 240 -2.12 -6.37 -21.41
C GLY A 240 -1.62 -5.42 -20.30
N TYR A 241 -1.40 -4.13 -20.58
CA TYR A 241 -0.84 -3.16 -19.64
C TYR A 241 -1.64 -2.99 -18.34
N ALA A 242 -2.96 -3.18 -18.38
CA ALA A 242 -3.78 -3.13 -17.17
C ALA A 242 -3.35 -4.16 -16.10
N GLY A 243 -2.70 -5.27 -16.51
CA GLY A 243 -2.07 -6.22 -15.59
C GLY A 243 -1.01 -5.61 -14.67
N ALA A 244 -0.42 -4.46 -15.05
CA ALA A 244 0.52 -3.72 -14.22
C ALA A 244 -0.04 -3.31 -12.85
N LEU A 245 -1.36 -3.10 -12.73
CA LEU A 245 -1.98 -2.79 -11.44
C LEU A 245 -1.80 -3.93 -10.41
N PHE A 246 -1.81 -5.18 -10.89
CA PHE A 246 -1.58 -6.34 -10.03
C PHE A 246 -0.11 -6.41 -9.57
N PHE A 247 0.85 -6.14 -10.47
CA PHE A 247 2.27 -6.07 -10.10
C PHE A 247 2.56 -4.90 -9.16
N GLN A 248 1.87 -3.76 -9.34
CA GLN A 248 1.95 -2.63 -8.42
C GLN A 248 1.48 -3.02 -7.01
N HIS A 249 0.37 -3.75 -6.91
CA HIS A 249 -0.08 -4.31 -5.62
C HIS A 249 0.94 -5.28 -5.02
N LEU A 250 1.52 -6.18 -5.83
CA LEU A 250 2.54 -7.11 -5.36
C LEU A 250 3.74 -6.36 -4.78
N SER A 251 4.16 -5.26 -5.39
CA SER A 251 5.26 -4.45 -4.87
C SER A 251 4.89 -3.79 -3.54
N ASN A 252 3.69 -3.19 -3.44
CA ASN A 252 3.20 -2.61 -2.18
C ASN A 252 3.12 -3.67 -1.05
N ALA A 253 2.83 -4.94 -1.38
CA ALA A 253 2.68 -6.01 -0.40
C ALA A 253 3.99 -6.69 -0.02
N LEU A 254 4.89 -6.93 -0.98
CA LEU A 254 6.12 -7.70 -0.80
C LEU A 254 7.32 -6.80 -0.45
N ASN A 255 7.26 -5.50 -0.77
CA ASN A 255 8.39 -4.57 -0.70
C ASN A 255 9.64 -5.10 -1.43
N SER A 256 9.46 -5.82 -2.55
CA SER A 256 10.57 -6.41 -3.32
C SER A 256 10.25 -6.59 -4.80
N ASP A 257 10.85 -5.73 -5.63
CA ASP A 257 10.77 -5.82 -7.09
C ASP A 257 11.53 -7.04 -7.63
N GLU A 258 12.55 -7.50 -6.90
CA GLU A 258 13.34 -8.68 -7.27
C GLU A 258 12.49 -9.96 -7.25
N VAL A 259 11.54 -10.09 -6.31
CA VAL A 259 10.63 -11.24 -6.26
C VAL A 259 9.68 -11.23 -7.46
N ILE A 260 9.16 -10.06 -7.84
CA ILE A 260 8.33 -9.90 -9.04
C ILE A 260 9.15 -10.26 -10.28
N HIS A 261 10.37 -9.73 -10.41
CA HIS A 261 11.27 -10.04 -11.51
C HIS A 261 11.54 -11.54 -11.61
N LYS A 262 11.90 -12.21 -10.51
CA LYS A 262 12.15 -13.67 -10.46
C LYS A 262 10.92 -14.46 -10.93
N TRP A 263 9.73 -14.06 -10.50
CA TRP A 263 8.50 -14.69 -10.97
C TRP A 263 8.31 -14.50 -12.47
N VAL A 264 8.50 -13.28 -13.01
CA VAL A 264 8.37 -12.97 -14.44
C VAL A 264 9.37 -13.77 -15.27
N VAL A 265 10.66 -13.78 -14.92
CA VAL A 265 11.67 -14.51 -15.71
C VAL A 265 11.53 -16.03 -15.61
N GLY A 266 10.96 -16.52 -14.51
CA GLY A 266 10.55 -17.91 -14.35
C GLY A 266 9.42 -18.35 -15.27
N ARG A 267 8.80 -17.44 -16.04
CA ARG A 267 7.74 -17.75 -17.01
C ARG A 267 8.25 -18.27 -18.35
N LYS A 268 9.57 -18.29 -18.57
CA LYS A 268 10.18 -18.83 -19.78
C LYS A 268 9.69 -20.26 -20.07
N ASP A 269 9.29 -20.52 -21.32
CA ASP A 269 8.78 -21.83 -21.77
C ASP A 269 7.48 -22.26 -21.06
N THR A 270 6.80 -21.31 -20.43
CA THR A 270 5.57 -21.53 -19.68
C THR A 270 4.38 -20.76 -20.29
N GLU A 271 4.53 -20.24 -21.50
CA GLU A 271 3.50 -19.49 -22.21
C GLU A 271 2.26 -20.35 -22.46
N SER A 272 1.10 -19.78 -22.15
CA SER A 272 -0.20 -20.40 -22.39
C SER A 272 -0.70 -20.10 -23.79
N SER A 273 -1.29 -21.08 -24.47
CA SER A 273 -1.83 -20.91 -25.83
C SER A 273 -3.29 -20.43 -25.85
N THR A 274 -4.02 -20.62 -24.75
CA THR A 274 -5.42 -20.16 -24.58
C THR A 274 -5.67 -19.56 -23.20
N PRO A 275 -6.66 -18.67 -23.04
CA PRO A 275 -7.07 -18.15 -21.73
C PRO A 275 -7.39 -19.23 -20.69
N GLU A 276 -7.98 -20.35 -21.12
CA GLU A 276 -8.29 -21.49 -20.26
C GLU A 276 -7.02 -22.17 -19.73
N SER A 277 -6.02 -22.36 -20.62
CA SER A 277 -4.73 -22.93 -20.22
C SER A 277 -3.97 -22.03 -19.25
N GLU A 278 -4.07 -20.70 -19.42
CA GLU A 278 -3.48 -19.74 -18.49
C GLU A 278 -4.22 -19.73 -17.15
N GLN A 279 -5.54 -19.74 -17.15
CA GLN A 279 -6.34 -19.86 -15.93
C GLN A 279 -5.94 -21.11 -15.14
N GLN A 280 -5.88 -22.26 -15.81
CA GLN A 280 -5.49 -23.52 -15.19
C GLN A 280 -4.08 -23.43 -14.60
N LYS A 281 -3.13 -22.86 -15.34
CA LYS A 281 -1.76 -22.68 -14.88
C LYS A 281 -1.68 -21.78 -13.65
N LEU A 282 -2.33 -20.61 -13.68
CA LEU A 282 -2.33 -19.65 -12.58
C LEU A 282 -3.02 -20.22 -11.33
N SER A 283 -3.95 -21.15 -11.48
CA SER A 283 -4.61 -21.81 -10.34
C SER A 283 -3.68 -22.67 -9.49
N PHE A 284 -2.54 -23.10 -10.04
CA PHE A 284 -1.48 -23.82 -9.32
C PHE A 284 -0.32 -22.90 -8.90
N ASP A 285 -0.33 -21.64 -9.32
CA ASP A 285 0.71 -20.69 -9.02
C ASP A 285 0.49 -20.05 -7.65
N ASN A 286 1.27 -20.48 -6.66
CA ASN A 286 1.19 -19.96 -5.29
C ASN A 286 1.49 -18.46 -5.19
N PHE A 287 2.32 -17.91 -6.08
CA PHE A 287 2.62 -16.48 -6.10
C PHE A 287 1.35 -15.67 -6.43
N ILE A 288 0.58 -16.16 -7.39
CA ILE A 288 -0.65 -15.51 -7.85
C ILE A 288 -1.83 -15.83 -6.93
N THR A 289 -2.08 -17.11 -6.64
CA THR A 289 -3.26 -17.54 -5.87
C THR A 289 -3.28 -16.99 -4.45
N LYS A 290 -2.13 -16.83 -3.79
CA LYS A 290 -2.04 -16.21 -2.46
C LYS A 290 -2.24 -14.70 -2.50
N ALA A 291 -1.76 -14.04 -3.54
CA ALA A 291 -1.83 -12.58 -3.67
C ALA A 291 -3.20 -12.09 -4.17
N PHE A 292 -3.91 -12.88 -4.98
CA PHE A 292 -5.14 -12.44 -5.64
C PHE A 292 -6.25 -11.99 -4.66
N PRO A 293 -6.55 -12.70 -3.55
CA PRO A 293 -7.55 -12.22 -2.58
C PRO A 293 -7.18 -10.89 -1.93
N SER A 294 -5.88 -10.62 -1.70
CA SER A 294 -5.44 -9.33 -1.14
C SER A 294 -5.48 -8.22 -2.18
N PHE A 295 -5.09 -8.52 -3.41
CA PHE A 295 -5.23 -7.61 -4.54
C PHE A 295 -6.68 -7.15 -4.70
N ALA A 296 -7.64 -8.09 -4.70
CA ALA A 296 -9.05 -7.79 -4.86
C ALA A 296 -9.58 -6.85 -3.76
N THR A 297 -9.15 -7.05 -2.52
CA THR A 297 -9.53 -6.17 -1.40
C THR A 297 -8.90 -4.78 -1.51
N GLN A 298 -7.62 -4.68 -1.87
CA GLN A 298 -6.94 -3.38 -2.02
C GLN A 298 -7.49 -2.60 -3.23
N PHE A 299 -7.80 -3.29 -4.33
CA PHE A 299 -8.50 -2.71 -5.47
C PHE A 299 -9.88 -2.18 -5.08
N THR A 300 -10.66 -2.98 -4.34
CA THR A 300 -12.01 -2.59 -3.91
C THR A 300 -12.02 -1.31 -3.09
N ASP A 301 -10.97 -1.11 -2.27
CA ASP A 301 -10.82 0.04 -1.38
C ASP A 301 -10.02 1.20 -2.01
N GLY A 302 -9.51 1.06 -3.23
CA GLY A 302 -8.71 2.10 -3.89
C GLY A 302 -7.36 2.36 -3.22
N LEU A 303 -6.77 1.33 -2.62
CA LEU A 303 -5.59 1.43 -1.76
C LEU A 303 -4.27 1.01 -2.44
N ILE A 304 -4.31 0.63 -3.71
CA ILE A 304 -3.11 0.34 -4.51
C ILE A 304 -2.44 1.67 -4.85
N ARG A 305 -1.11 1.76 -4.65
CA ARG A 305 -0.37 3.02 -4.75
C ARG A 305 0.86 2.87 -5.65
N TYR A 306 1.19 3.93 -6.38
CA TYR A 306 2.49 4.10 -7.01
C TYR A 306 3.62 4.14 -5.95
N GLN A 307 4.88 4.06 -6.39
CA GLN A 307 6.05 4.12 -5.51
C GLN A 307 6.20 5.45 -4.76
N ASP A 308 5.59 6.52 -5.25
CA ASP A 308 5.51 7.82 -4.59
C ASP A 308 4.32 7.93 -3.61
N TYR A 309 3.68 6.80 -3.30
CA TYR A 309 2.51 6.66 -2.42
C TYR A 309 1.21 7.30 -2.93
N THR A 310 1.20 7.84 -4.15
CA THR A 310 -0.02 8.34 -4.77
C THR A 310 -0.96 7.16 -5.10
N PRO A 311 -2.27 7.26 -4.80
CA PRO A 311 -3.22 6.20 -5.15
C PRO A 311 -3.35 6.02 -6.66
N VAL A 312 -3.39 4.77 -7.11
CA VAL A 312 -3.78 4.45 -8.48
C VAL A 312 -5.30 4.49 -8.57
N VAL A 313 -5.85 5.58 -9.09
CA VAL A 313 -7.31 5.75 -9.22
C VAL A 313 -7.79 4.97 -10.45
N SER A 314 -8.44 3.82 -10.23
CA SER A 314 -8.99 3.02 -11.33
C SER A 314 -10.23 3.68 -11.94
N THR A 315 -10.30 3.72 -13.27
CA THR A 315 -11.47 4.22 -14.02
C THR A 315 -12.69 3.30 -13.89
N TYR A 316 -12.48 2.01 -13.61
CA TYR A 316 -13.53 0.99 -13.57
C TYR A 316 -13.84 0.48 -12.16
N GLN A 317 -13.35 1.12 -11.10
CA GLN A 317 -13.59 0.66 -9.72
C GLN A 317 -15.10 0.57 -9.39
N ALA A 318 -15.91 1.48 -9.96
CA ALA A 318 -17.36 1.50 -9.79
C ALA A 318 -18.08 0.33 -10.49
N GLU A 319 -17.42 -0.42 -11.37
CA GLU A 319 -18.04 -1.53 -12.12
C GLU A 319 -18.11 -2.85 -11.35
N THR A 320 -17.48 -2.93 -10.17
CA THR A 320 -17.73 -4.06 -9.25
C THR A 320 -19.20 -4.02 -8.82
N ARG A 321 -19.92 -5.12 -9.05
CA ARG A 321 -21.35 -5.21 -8.69
C ARG A 321 -21.50 -4.98 -7.19
N TYR A 322 -22.31 -4.00 -6.84
CA TYR A 322 -22.58 -3.65 -5.46
C TYR A 322 -23.99 -4.09 -5.07
N LYS A 323 -24.11 -4.81 -3.96
CA LYS A 323 -25.40 -5.23 -3.41
C LYS A 323 -25.48 -4.89 -1.94
N GLU A 324 -26.54 -4.19 -1.54
CA GLU A 324 -26.87 -3.97 -0.14
C GLU A 324 -27.96 -4.95 0.30
N LEU A 325 -27.79 -5.49 1.50
CA LEU A 325 -28.69 -6.47 2.10
C LEU A 325 -28.88 -6.14 3.58
N ILE A 326 -30.08 -6.40 4.09
CA ILE A 326 -30.40 -6.25 5.52
C ILE A 326 -30.74 -7.63 6.06
N LEU A 327 -30.01 -8.07 7.07
CA LEU A 327 -30.27 -9.34 7.73
C LEU A 327 -31.50 -9.20 8.66
N PRO A 328 -32.51 -10.09 8.56
CA PRO A 328 -33.71 -9.95 9.37
C PRO A 328 -33.45 -10.08 10.88
N ARG A 329 -34.22 -9.34 11.69
CA ARG A 329 -34.11 -9.35 13.16
C ARG A 329 -34.67 -10.64 13.79
N LYS A 330 -35.59 -11.35 13.12
CA LYS A 330 -36.17 -12.62 13.63
C LYS A 330 -35.04 -13.65 13.77
N PRO A 331 -34.98 -14.41 14.88
CA PRO A 331 -34.05 -15.53 14.97
C PRO A 331 -34.34 -16.56 13.86
N GLY A 332 -33.30 -17.11 13.26
CA GLY A 332 -33.46 -18.00 12.13
C GLY A 332 -32.18 -18.19 11.33
N VAL A 333 -32.29 -18.95 10.25
CA VAL A 333 -31.20 -19.19 9.30
C VAL A 333 -31.54 -18.50 7.98
N TYR A 334 -30.65 -17.63 7.52
CA TYR A 334 -30.83 -16.82 6.31
C TYR A 334 -29.74 -17.12 5.30
N LYS A 335 -30.11 -17.32 4.03
CA LYS A 335 -29.17 -17.61 2.95
C LYS A 335 -29.13 -16.46 1.96
N PHE A 336 -27.92 -16.03 1.62
CA PHE A 336 -27.68 -15.05 0.57
C PHE A 336 -26.62 -15.55 -0.39
N THR A 337 -26.78 -15.20 -1.66
CA THR A 337 -25.85 -15.61 -2.71
C THR A 337 -25.16 -14.40 -3.30
N THR A 338 -23.84 -14.47 -3.39
CA THR A 338 -23.01 -13.61 -4.25
C THR A 338 -22.42 -14.44 -5.38
N TRP A 339 -21.89 -13.79 -6.41
CA TRP A 339 -21.44 -14.44 -7.64
C TRP A 339 -19.98 -14.12 -7.92
N VAL A 340 -19.21 -15.12 -8.35
CA VAL A 340 -17.77 -15.01 -8.58
C VAL A 340 -17.40 -15.66 -9.92
N TYR A 341 -16.49 -15.03 -10.65
CA TYR A 341 -15.70 -15.68 -11.70
C TYR A 341 -14.25 -15.86 -11.20
N PRO A 342 -13.54 -16.93 -11.58
CA PRO A 342 -12.12 -17.07 -11.29
C PRO A 342 -11.32 -15.86 -11.76
N PHE A 343 -10.39 -15.40 -10.92
CA PHE A 343 -9.49 -14.26 -11.17
C PHE A 343 -10.18 -12.92 -11.48
N THR A 344 -11.44 -12.73 -11.07
CA THR A 344 -12.18 -11.45 -11.19
C THR A 344 -12.47 -10.82 -9.83
N ILE A 345 -12.88 -9.54 -9.85
CA ILE A 345 -13.41 -8.79 -8.70
C ILE A 345 -14.87 -8.44 -9.02
N LEU A 346 -15.71 -9.46 -9.17
CA LEU A 346 -17.04 -9.33 -9.77
C LEU A 346 -18.04 -8.57 -8.89
N SER A 347 -18.15 -8.94 -7.61
CA SER A 347 -19.21 -8.44 -6.73
C SER A 347 -18.74 -8.23 -5.29
N LYS A 348 -19.19 -7.13 -4.67
CA LYS A 348 -19.07 -6.88 -3.23
C LYS A 348 -20.46 -6.70 -2.61
N VAL A 349 -20.64 -7.20 -1.39
CA VAL A 349 -21.94 -7.22 -0.70
C VAL A 349 -21.83 -6.48 0.62
N LYS A 350 -22.57 -5.38 0.77
CA LYS A 350 -22.76 -4.72 2.07
C LYS A 350 -23.95 -5.37 2.78
N MET A 351 -23.75 -5.80 4.01
CA MET A 351 -24.77 -6.42 4.85
C MET A 351 -24.95 -5.61 6.12
N THR A 352 -26.18 -5.19 6.40
CA THR A 352 -26.58 -4.54 7.64
C THR A 352 -27.15 -5.59 8.59
N PHE A 353 -26.66 -5.63 9.83
CA PHE A 353 -26.99 -6.63 10.84
C PHE A 353 -27.93 -6.08 11.92
N PRO A 354 -28.87 -6.90 12.43
CA PRO A 354 -29.72 -6.51 13.54
C PRO A 354 -28.90 -6.39 14.83
N THR A 355 -29.13 -5.32 15.58
CA THR A 355 -28.51 -5.13 16.90
C THR A 355 -29.05 -6.12 17.93
N LYS A 356 -28.30 -6.31 19.03
CA LYS A 356 -28.69 -7.18 20.17
C LYS A 356 -28.96 -8.65 19.77
N ARG A 357 -28.34 -9.13 18.69
CA ARG A 357 -28.37 -10.53 18.25
C ARG A 357 -26.98 -11.16 18.30
N LYS A 358 -26.92 -12.47 18.51
CA LYS A 358 -25.70 -13.25 18.29
C LYS A 358 -25.78 -13.79 16.87
N ILE A 359 -24.82 -13.44 16.04
CA ILE A 359 -24.85 -13.76 14.61
C ILE A 359 -23.58 -14.50 14.23
N THR A 360 -23.73 -15.67 13.60
CA THR A 360 -22.64 -16.36 12.93
C THR A 360 -22.95 -16.51 11.45
N PHE A 361 -21.92 -16.72 10.64
CA PHE A 361 -22.08 -17.09 9.25
C PHE A 361 -21.09 -18.15 8.81
N ILE A 362 -21.54 -18.98 7.88
CA ILE A 362 -20.72 -19.94 7.14
C ILE A 362 -20.85 -19.58 5.68
N TYR A 363 -19.79 -19.75 4.90
CA TYR A 363 -19.87 -19.63 3.44
C TYR A 363 -19.51 -20.96 2.78
N LYS A 364 -20.19 -21.24 1.65
CA LYS A 364 -19.95 -22.40 0.81
C LYS A 364 -19.93 -22.00 -0.67
N ALA A 365 -18.95 -22.50 -1.41
CA ALA A 365 -18.92 -22.47 -2.86
C ALA A 365 -19.23 -23.88 -3.43
N PRO A 366 -19.50 -24.03 -4.74
CA PRO A 366 -19.70 -25.35 -5.35
C PRO A 366 -18.45 -26.20 -5.15
N ASP A 367 -18.62 -27.51 -4.96
CA ASP A 367 -17.53 -28.39 -4.51
C ASP A 367 -16.29 -28.32 -5.43
N ALA A 368 -16.47 -28.18 -6.75
CA ALA A 368 -15.38 -28.03 -7.72
C ALA A 368 -14.58 -26.71 -7.61
N GLN A 369 -15.15 -25.70 -6.96
CA GLN A 369 -14.59 -24.34 -6.80
C GLN A 369 -14.20 -24.04 -5.36
N ASP A 370 -14.54 -24.94 -4.45
CA ASP A 370 -14.58 -24.63 -3.03
C ASP A 370 -13.18 -24.36 -2.48
N SER A 371 -12.20 -25.22 -2.78
CA SER A 371 -10.81 -25.08 -2.31
C SER A 371 -10.10 -23.81 -2.76
N SER A 372 -10.51 -23.22 -3.87
CA SER A 372 -9.93 -22.02 -4.47
C SER A 372 -10.73 -20.75 -4.20
N THR A 373 -11.82 -20.84 -3.43
CA THR A 373 -12.68 -19.69 -3.10
C THR A 373 -12.37 -19.13 -1.71
N VAL A 374 -12.04 -17.84 -1.68
CA VAL A 374 -11.74 -17.10 -0.46
C VAL A 374 -12.83 -16.04 -0.25
N LEU A 375 -13.44 -16.03 0.93
CA LEU A 375 -14.32 -14.96 1.36
C LEU A 375 -13.59 -14.06 2.34
N ARG A 376 -13.51 -12.77 2.01
CA ARG A 376 -13.02 -11.72 2.92
C ARG A 376 -14.16 -10.82 3.34
N TYR A 377 -14.06 -10.28 4.55
CA TYR A 377 -15.03 -9.34 5.08
C TYR A 377 -14.37 -8.30 5.98
N ARG A 378 -14.97 -7.11 6.07
CA ARG A 378 -14.56 -6.04 7.00
C ARG A 378 -15.78 -5.24 7.44
N LYS A 379 -15.66 -4.47 8.53
CA LYS A 379 -16.67 -3.44 8.80
C LYS A 379 -16.59 -2.39 7.70
N VAL A 380 -17.73 -1.79 7.35
CA VAL A 380 -17.77 -0.75 6.29
C VAL A 380 -16.84 0.43 6.64
N THR A 381 -16.70 0.73 7.93
CA THR A 381 -15.83 1.79 8.48
C THR A 381 -14.37 1.42 8.61
N ASP A 382 -14.00 0.14 8.47
CA ASP A 382 -12.63 -0.32 8.66
C ASP A 382 -11.91 -0.41 7.32
N THR A 383 -10.57 -0.38 7.28
CA THR A 383 -9.78 -0.63 6.06
C THR A 383 -9.17 -2.03 6.02
N THR A 384 -9.26 -2.77 7.13
CA THR A 384 -8.61 -4.08 7.26
C THR A 384 -9.59 -5.22 7.03
N TRP A 385 -9.24 -6.09 6.09
CA TRP A 385 -10.03 -7.26 5.73
C TRP A 385 -9.65 -8.49 6.56
N LYS A 386 -10.66 -9.16 7.11
CA LYS A 386 -10.56 -10.48 7.72
C LYS A 386 -10.86 -11.55 6.67
N THR A 387 -10.14 -12.67 6.71
CA THR A 387 -10.49 -13.87 5.92
C THR A 387 -11.43 -14.74 6.72
N ALA A 388 -12.57 -15.12 6.16
CA ALA A 388 -13.50 -16.04 6.81
C ALA A 388 -12.92 -17.45 6.87
N ALA A 389 -13.06 -18.10 8.02
CA ALA A 389 -12.77 -19.52 8.19
C ALA A 389 -13.77 -20.33 7.37
N LYS A 390 -13.26 -21.09 6.41
CA LYS A 390 -14.07 -21.84 5.46
C LYS A 390 -14.73 -23.05 6.12
N GLY A 391 -16.02 -23.27 5.84
CA GLY A 391 -16.80 -24.37 6.39
C GLY A 391 -17.03 -24.30 7.91
N ALA A 392 -16.58 -23.23 8.57
CA ALA A 392 -16.71 -23.01 10.00
C ALA A 392 -17.57 -21.78 10.31
N ASP A 393 -18.14 -21.75 11.52
CA ASP A 393 -18.88 -20.59 12.00
C ASP A 393 -17.95 -19.39 12.21
N ASN A 394 -18.17 -18.35 11.43
CA ASN A 394 -17.53 -17.04 11.59
C ASN A 394 -18.46 -16.16 12.43
N LYS A 395 -17.96 -15.58 13.52
CA LYS A 395 -18.74 -14.68 14.36
C LYS A 395 -18.78 -13.29 13.73
N VAL A 396 -19.97 -12.68 13.71
CA VAL A 396 -20.11 -11.24 13.48
C VAL A 396 -19.91 -10.57 14.84
N ASP A 397 -18.99 -9.62 14.91
CA ASP A 397 -18.70 -8.93 16.17
C ASP A 397 -19.96 -8.18 16.65
N ASP A 398 -20.22 -8.24 17.96
CA ASP A 398 -21.47 -7.78 18.59
C ASP A 398 -21.76 -6.27 18.43
N ASP A 399 -20.75 -5.51 18.00
CA ASP A 399 -20.73 -4.08 17.76
C ASP A 399 -20.85 -3.71 16.27
N CYS A 400 -20.93 -4.69 15.37
CA CYS A 400 -21.00 -4.45 13.93
C CYS A 400 -22.43 -4.25 13.45
N SER A 401 -22.76 -3.01 13.06
CA SER A 401 -24.01 -2.73 12.33
C SER A 401 -23.90 -3.09 10.86
N GLU A 402 -22.72 -2.96 10.24
CA GLU A 402 -22.54 -3.16 8.79
C GLU A 402 -21.20 -3.81 8.45
N LEU A 403 -21.23 -4.89 7.65
CA LEU A 403 -20.03 -5.51 7.09
C LEU A 403 -20.07 -5.45 5.55
N LEU A 404 -18.90 -5.30 4.95
CA LEU A 404 -18.66 -5.49 3.53
C LEU A 404 -18.03 -6.88 3.32
N PHE A 405 -18.58 -7.67 2.40
CA PHE A 405 -18.11 -8.98 2.01
C PHE A 405 -17.61 -8.96 0.57
N LEU A 406 -16.49 -9.63 0.31
CA LEU A 406 -15.91 -9.81 -1.01
C LEU A 406 -15.48 -11.27 -1.17
N ALA A 407 -16.07 -11.96 -2.14
CA ALA A 407 -15.69 -13.31 -2.49
C ALA A 407 -14.81 -13.29 -3.75
N THR A 408 -13.71 -14.03 -3.72
CA THR A 408 -12.77 -14.19 -4.83
C THR A 408 -12.51 -15.67 -5.08
N SER A 409 -12.15 -16.03 -6.30
CA SER A 409 -11.74 -17.39 -6.63
C SER A 409 -10.51 -17.39 -7.51
N THR A 410 -9.63 -18.37 -7.30
CA THR A 410 -8.43 -18.62 -8.12
C THR A 410 -8.49 -20.00 -8.79
N SER A 411 -9.70 -20.48 -9.07
CA SER A 411 -9.91 -21.82 -9.61
C SER A 411 -9.38 -22.00 -11.02
N GLY A 412 -8.85 -23.18 -11.32
CA GLY A 412 -8.49 -23.61 -12.67
C GLY A 412 -9.66 -24.19 -13.46
N VAL A 413 -10.83 -24.38 -12.82
CA VAL A 413 -12.02 -24.90 -13.50
C VAL A 413 -12.58 -23.79 -14.39
N VAL A 414 -12.55 -24.03 -15.69
CA VAL A 414 -13.13 -23.13 -16.70
C VAL A 414 -14.65 -23.08 -16.49
N VAL A 415 -15.17 -21.88 -16.29
CA VAL A 415 -16.61 -21.64 -16.16
C VAL A 415 -17.03 -20.57 -17.15
N THR A 416 -18.14 -20.80 -17.84
CA THR A 416 -18.72 -19.84 -18.80
C THR A 416 -19.67 -18.85 -18.12
N GLU A 417 -20.10 -19.15 -16.89
CA GLU A 417 -21.00 -18.36 -16.07
C GLU A 417 -20.43 -18.18 -14.66
N PRO A 418 -20.75 -17.08 -13.94
CA PRO A 418 -20.24 -16.93 -12.59
C PRO A 418 -20.92 -17.97 -11.72
N PHE A 419 -20.20 -18.50 -10.73
CA PHE A 419 -20.78 -19.49 -9.82
C PHE A 419 -21.19 -18.86 -8.48
N PRO A 420 -22.19 -19.44 -7.81
CA PRO A 420 -22.73 -18.87 -6.59
C PRO A 420 -21.85 -19.18 -5.37
N VAL A 421 -21.56 -18.18 -4.56
CA VAL A 421 -21.03 -18.33 -3.19
C VAL A 421 -22.16 -18.03 -2.23
N THR A 422 -22.59 -19.05 -1.48
CA THR A 422 -23.71 -18.93 -0.53
C THR A 422 -23.19 -18.60 0.85
N LEU A 423 -23.64 -17.46 1.40
CA LEU A 423 -23.46 -17.08 2.79
C LEU A 423 -24.71 -17.50 3.58
N THR A 424 -24.53 -18.35 4.59
CA THR A 424 -25.59 -18.79 5.49
C THR A 424 -25.37 -18.16 6.85
N PHE A 425 -26.28 -17.28 7.26
CA PHE A 425 -26.26 -16.59 8.54
C PHE A 425 -27.19 -17.29 9.53
N THR A 426 -26.72 -17.48 10.76
CA THR A 426 -27.52 -17.97 11.88
C THR A 426 -27.72 -16.82 12.86
N VAL A 427 -28.97 -16.38 13.03
CA VAL A 427 -29.36 -15.31 13.95
C VAL A 427 -29.98 -15.92 15.20
N GLN A 428 -29.34 -15.70 16.35
CA GLN A 428 -29.81 -16.20 17.64
C GLN A 428 -30.18 -15.03 18.56
N ARG A 429 -31.16 -15.25 19.45
CA ARG A 429 -31.39 -14.35 20.59
C ARG A 429 -30.11 -14.33 21.43
N LYS A 430 -29.61 -13.14 21.83
CA LYS A 430 -28.57 -13.09 22.86
C LYS A 430 -29.19 -13.64 24.14
N ALA A 431 -28.51 -14.59 24.78
CA ALA A 431 -28.96 -15.07 26.08
C ALA A 431 -29.08 -13.84 27.01
N PRO A 432 -30.20 -13.68 27.73
CA PRO A 432 -30.29 -12.62 28.72
C PRO A 432 -29.07 -12.76 29.65
N LYS A 433 -28.31 -11.68 29.81
CA LYS A 433 -27.24 -11.66 30.81
C LYS A 433 -27.94 -12.03 32.11
N LYS A 434 -27.58 -13.16 32.72
CA LYS A 434 -28.09 -13.54 34.05
C LYS A 434 -27.71 -12.41 34.99
N ARG A 435 -28.62 -11.45 35.19
CA ARG A 435 -28.48 -10.41 36.19
C ARG A 435 -28.34 -11.21 37.49
N LYS A 436 -27.14 -11.21 38.09
CA LYS A 436 -26.97 -11.72 39.45
C LYS A 436 -27.77 -10.76 40.31
N VAL A 437 -29.05 -11.04 40.46
CA VAL A 437 -29.88 -10.37 41.46
C VAL A 437 -29.22 -10.72 42.78
N LYS A 438 -28.56 -9.73 43.39
CA LYS A 438 -28.18 -9.82 44.80
C LYS A 438 -29.49 -10.09 45.53
N ARG A 439 -29.57 -11.27 46.14
CA ARG A 439 -30.69 -11.68 46.97
C ARG A 439 -30.62 -10.81 48.22
N ASP A 440 -31.23 -9.63 48.15
CA ASP A 440 -31.52 -8.85 49.35
C ASP A 440 -32.62 -9.56 50.14
N ASP A 441 -32.52 -9.43 51.46
CA ASP A 441 -33.16 -10.21 52.51
C ASP A 441 -34.68 -10.42 52.40
N PRO A 442 -35.22 -11.50 53.02
CA PRO A 442 -36.62 -11.86 52.92
C PRO A 442 -37.51 -10.82 53.61
N VAL A 443 -38.35 -10.13 52.84
CA VAL A 443 -39.51 -9.41 53.36
C VAL A 443 -40.74 -10.26 53.11
N ASP A 444 -41.30 -10.79 54.20
CA ASP A 444 -42.62 -11.38 54.27
C ASP A 444 -43.67 -10.37 53.78
N ASN A 445 -44.48 -10.74 52.77
CA ASN A 445 -45.92 -10.46 52.78
C ASN A 445 -46.71 -11.14 51.64
N PRO A 446 -48.02 -11.34 51.84
CA PRO A 446 -48.76 -12.45 51.25
C PRO A 446 -49.45 -12.15 49.90
N ILE A 447 -49.71 -13.26 49.22
CA ILE A 447 -50.41 -13.49 47.95
C ILE A 447 -51.85 -12.94 47.98
N PRO A 448 -52.33 -12.32 46.88
CA PRO A 448 -53.74 -12.36 46.51
C PRO A 448 -53.99 -13.30 45.31
N THR A 449 -54.94 -14.20 45.52
CA THR A 449 -55.55 -15.14 44.59
C THR A 449 -56.37 -14.42 43.52
N VAL A 450 -56.21 -14.80 42.24
CA VAL A 450 -57.17 -14.47 41.16
C VAL A 450 -57.44 -15.72 40.31
N ASN A 451 -58.73 -15.97 40.11
CA ASN A 451 -59.35 -17.09 39.40
C ASN A 451 -59.13 -17.05 37.87
N PRO A 452 -59.13 -18.21 37.18
CA PRO A 452 -59.15 -18.32 35.72
C PRO A 452 -60.60 -18.35 35.20
N GLN A 453 -60.87 -17.67 34.08
CA GLN A 453 -62.13 -17.82 33.36
C GLN A 453 -61.91 -17.78 31.84
N ASP A 454 -62.56 -18.74 31.18
CA ASP A 454 -62.52 -19.13 29.77
C ASP A 454 -62.96 -18.06 28.76
N ASN A 455 -62.43 -18.09 27.52
CA ASN A 455 -63.16 -18.56 26.31
C ASN A 455 -62.30 -18.47 25.01
N PRO A 456 -62.60 -19.27 23.97
CA PRO A 456 -61.89 -19.32 22.69
C PRO A 456 -62.60 -18.54 21.57
N ASP A 457 -61.87 -18.15 20.51
CA ASP A 457 -62.49 -17.98 19.19
C ASP A 457 -61.50 -18.13 18.03
N LEU A 458 -61.99 -18.70 16.93
CA LEU A 458 -61.32 -19.16 15.72
C LEU A 458 -61.50 -18.15 14.57
N GLY A 459 -60.48 -17.97 13.72
CA GLY A 459 -60.64 -17.27 12.42
C GLY A 459 -59.35 -17.17 11.59
N PRO A 460 -59.40 -17.11 10.24
CA PRO A 460 -58.61 -18.01 9.40
C PRO A 460 -57.38 -17.41 8.67
N SER A 461 -56.38 -18.29 8.52
CA SER A 461 -55.44 -18.55 7.42
C SER A 461 -55.30 -17.53 6.27
N VAL A 462 -54.08 -16.98 6.13
CA VAL A 462 -53.50 -16.50 4.87
C VAL A 462 -52.07 -17.03 4.76
N ASN A 463 -51.74 -17.54 3.57
CA ASN A 463 -50.53 -18.32 3.22
C ASN A 463 -49.21 -17.56 3.42
N ASP A 464 -48.23 -18.22 4.04
CA ASP A 464 -46.80 -17.89 3.96
C ASP A 464 -45.94 -19.18 4.09
N PRO A 465 -44.66 -19.15 3.63
CA PRO A 465 -43.91 -20.32 3.18
C PRO A 465 -43.30 -21.15 4.33
N GLU A 466 -43.01 -22.43 4.03
CA GLU A 466 -42.52 -23.48 4.95
C GLU A 466 -41.62 -22.99 6.09
N GLU A 467 -42.21 -22.95 7.29
CA GLU A 467 -41.56 -22.63 8.57
C GLU A 467 -41.09 -23.93 9.25
N ILE A 468 -39.77 -24.07 9.44
CA ILE A 468 -39.19 -25.07 10.34
C ILE A 468 -39.47 -24.63 11.78
N THR A 469 -40.15 -25.48 12.54
CA THR A 469 -40.66 -25.21 13.89
C THR A 469 -39.54 -25.04 14.92
N VAL A 470 -39.42 -23.87 15.53
CA VAL A 470 -38.68 -23.65 16.78
C VAL A 470 -39.64 -23.08 17.81
N VAL A 471 -39.84 -23.82 18.91
CA VAL A 471 -40.69 -23.45 20.04
C VAL A 471 -40.07 -22.26 20.77
N SER A 472 -40.82 -21.16 20.91
CA SER A 472 -40.48 -19.97 21.71
C SER A 472 -41.55 -19.73 22.76
N LEU A 473 -41.12 -19.48 24.00
CA LEU A 473 -41.95 -18.92 25.08
C LEU A 473 -41.37 -17.54 25.43
N ASP A 474 -42.24 -16.54 25.44
CA ASP A 474 -42.12 -15.18 26.02
C ASP A 474 -43.21 -15.07 27.12
N PRO A 475 -43.16 -14.18 28.14
CA PRO A 475 -43.00 -12.71 27.98
C PRO A 475 -42.31 -11.90 29.11
N ASP A 476 -42.31 -10.57 28.89
CA ASP A 476 -42.27 -9.39 29.79
C ASP A 476 -40.96 -8.72 30.25
N ASP A 477 -40.73 -7.56 29.61
CA ASP A 477 -40.66 -6.17 30.09
C ASP A 477 -39.62 -5.68 31.11
N GLY A 478 -38.93 -4.60 30.72
CA GLY A 478 -38.08 -3.77 31.57
C GLY A 478 -37.09 -2.94 30.75
N ASP A 479 -37.53 -1.77 30.27
CA ASP A 479 -36.69 -0.73 29.68
C ASP A 479 -35.76 -0.12 30.75
N ASP A 480 -34.48 -0.03 30.44
CA ASP A 480 -33.54 0.92 31.06
C ASP A 480 -32.60 1.39 29.93
N ASP A 481 -32.79 2.65 29.52
CA ASP A 481 -31.98 3.38 28.57
C ASP A 481 -30.65 3.80 29.22
N GLU A 482 -29.55 3.18 28.79
CA GLU A 482 -28.24 3.84 28.86
C GLU A 482 -27.72 4.04 27.43
N GLU A 483 -28.00 5.25 26.92
CA GLU A 483 -27.25 5.91 25.86
C GLU A 483 -25.76 5.96 26.25
N GLY A 484 -24.89 5.50 25.35
CA GLY A 484 -23.44 5.45 25.58
C GLY A 484 -22.65 5.16 24.30
N ASP A 485 -22.90 6.01 23.32
CA ASP A 485 -22.33 6.09 21.97
C ASP A 485 -20.78 6.21 21.92
N SER A 486 -20.24 6.01 20.71
CA SER A 486 -18.82 6.03 20.24
C SER A 486 -18.05 4.70 20.30
N CYS A 487 -18.22 3.92 19.23
CA CYS A 487 -17.42 2.73 18.89
C CYS A 487 -16.12 3.06 18.10
N SER A 488 -15.65 4.31 18.10
CA SER A 488 -14.43 4.69 17.39
C SER A 488 -13.18 4.47 18.27
N ASN A 489 -12.33 3.51 17.89
CA ASN A 489 -10.90 3.42 18.26
C ASN A 489 -10.50 3.59 19.75
N LYS A 490 -11.37 3.23 20.71
CA LYS A 490 -11.06 3.32 22.14
C LYS A 490 -9.95 2.37 22.61
N CYS A 491 -9.53 1.39 21.79
CA CYS A 491 -8.48 0.47 22.21
C CYS A 491 -7.17 1.21 22.53
N ILE A 492 -6.78 2.23 21.76
CA ILE A 492 -5.51 2.93 22.01
C ILE A 492 -5.51 3.75 23.31
N VAL A 493 -6.69 4.10 23.84
CA VAL A 493 -6.83 4.85 25.10
C VAL A 493 -6.39 3.99 26.27
N GLY A 494 -5.42 4.47 27.05
CA GLY A 494 -4.85 3.79 28.20
C GLY A 494 -3.41 4.18 28.49
N THR A 495 -2.84 3.54 29.51
CA THR A 495 -1.41 3.60 29.84
C THR A 495 -0.75 2.33 29.34
N TRP A 496 0.25 2.49 28.49
CA TRP A 496 0.98 1.43 27.82
C TRP A 496 2.44 1.48 28.21
N ASN A 497 2.98 0.34 28.60
CA ASN A 497 4.39 0.17 28.92
C ASN A 497 5.05 -0.70 27.85
N LEU A 498 6.28 -0.35 27.50
CA LEU A 498 7.04 -1.10 26.50
C LEU A 498 7.19 -2.57 26.93
N ASP A 499 6.79 -3.48 26.07
CA ASP A 499 6.97 -4.92 26.27
C ASP A 499 8.24 -5.35 25.54
N ILE A 500 9.36 -5.40 26.27
CA ILE A 500 10.68 -5.68 25.72
C ILE A 500 10.71 -7.04 24.99
N PRO A 501 10.28 -8.17 25.58
CA PRO A 501 10.24 -9.45 24.85
C PRO A 501 9.41 -9.38 23.57
N SER A 502 8.21 -8.81 23.61
CA SER A 502 7.37 -8.70 22.42
C SER A 502 7.98 -7.77 21.37
N MET A 503 8.67 -6.69 21.79
CA MET A 503 9.35 -5.77 20.90
C MET A 503 10.54 -6.44 20.21
N GLN A 504 11.38 -7.19 20.93
CA GLN A 504 12.49 -7.95 20.34
C GLN A 504 11.99 -8.97 19.32
N ALA A 505 10.91 -9.70 19.63
CA ALA A 505 10.30 -10.64 18.71
C ALA A 505 9.78 -9.92 17.44
N PHE A 506 9.07 -8.79 17.62
CA PHE A 506 8.52 -8.00 16.53
C PHE A 506 9.60 -7.44 15.60
N LEU A 507 10.68 -6.89 16.17
CA LEU A 507 11.81 -6.39 15.41
C LEU A 507 12.58 -7.51 14.71
N THR A 508 12.76 -8.67 15.35
CA THR A 508 13.41 -9.85 14.73
C THR A 508 12.64 -10.30 13.50
N GLU A 509 11.32 -10.43 13.59
CA GLU A 509 10.46 -10.77 12.45
C GLU A 509 10.62 -9.76 11.32
N ARG A 510 10.56 -8.47 11.61
CA ARG A 510 10.70 -7.40 10.60
C ARG A 510 12.06 -7.41 9.93
N LEU A 511 13.13 -7.58 10.70
CA LEU A 511 14.50 -7.56 10.20
C LEU A 511 14.86 -8.83 9.41
N SER A 512 14.20 -9.96 9.67
CA SER A 512 14.36 -11.18 8.88
C SER A 512 13.92 -11.03 7.42
N GLY A 513 13.09 -10.03 7.10
CA GLY A 513 12.66 -9.71 5.74
C GLY A 513 13.68 -8.91 4.92
N VAL A 514 14.76 -8.44 5.53
CA VAL A 514 15.78 -7.64 4.84
C VAL A 514 16.79 -8.57 4.16
N SER A 515 16.66 -8.77 2.85
CA SER A 515 17.56 -9.67 2.10
C SER A 515 18.98 -9.13 1.92
N ALA A 516 19.18 -7.83 2.07
CA ALA A 516 20.45 -7.15 1.84
C ALA A 516 21.44 -7.25 3.02
N ALA A 517 20.98 -7.68 4.19
CA ALA A 517 21.81 -7.78 5.39
C ALA A 517 21.37 -8.97 6.27
N THR A 518 22.32 -9.62 6.93
CA THR A 518 22.01 -10.58 8.00
C THR A 518 22.03 -9.82 9.32
N ILE A 519 20.98 -9.91 10.14
CA ILE A 519 20.91 -9.29 11.46
C ILE A 519 20.89 -10.36 12.54
N THR A 520 21.71 -10.19 13.58
CA THR A 520 21.87 -11.11 14.72
C THR A 520 21.98 -10.34 16.03
N ASN A 521 21.88 -11.04 17.16
CA ASN A 521 22.11 -10.49 18.50
C ASN A 521 21.26 -9.24 18.82
N LEU A 522 20.02 -9.19 18.32
CA LEU A 522 19.11 -8.09 18.61
C LEU A 522 18.76 -8.04 20.10
N ALA A 523 19.13 -6.95 20.76
CA ALA A 523 18.85 -6.65 22.14
C ALA A 523 18.04 -5.34 22.26
N VAL A 524 17.06 -5.33 23.16
CA VAL A 524 16.33 -4.12 23.54
C VAL A 524 16.41 -3.98 25.06
N THR A 525 16.84 -2.81 25.54
CA THR A 525 16.93 -2.49 26.97
C THR A 525 16.36 -1.10 27.26
N GLY A 526 16.17 -0.77 28.54
CA GLY A 526 15.58 0.52 28.94
C GLY A 526 14.07 0.46 29.09
N SER A 527 13.39 1.59 29.00
CA SER A 527 11.92 1.64 29.12
C SER A 527 11.29 2.76 28.31
N SER A 528 10.02 2.55 27.95
CA SER A 528 9.18 3.57 27.36
C SER A 528 7.74 3.42 27.82
N SER A 529 7.02 4.54 27.93
CA SER A 529 5.59 4.57 28.23
C SER A 529 4.83 5.42 27.23
N LEU A 530 3.66 4.96 26.80
CA LEU A 530 2.69 5.70 26.00
C LEU A 530 1.39 5.85 26.79
N ILE A 531 1.01 7.09 27.08
CA ILE A 531 -0.27 7.42 27.71
C ILE A 531 -1.15 8.07 26.66
N VAL A 532 -2.36 7.56 26.47
CA VAL A 532 -3.40 8.17 25.62
C VAL A 532 -4.67 8.34 26.44
N LYS A 533 -5.07 9.59 26.67
CA LYS A 533 -6.28 9.94 27.41
C LYS A 533 -7.52 9.80 26.53
N ALA A 534 -8.70 9.78 27.15
CA ALA A 534 -9.98 9.75 26.43
C ALA A 534 -10.17 10.96 25.50
N SER A 535 -9.56 12.11 25.82
CA SER A 535 -9.53 13.31 24.97
C SER A 535 -8.54 13.22 23.80
N LEU A 536 -7.88 12.07 23.61
CA LEU A 536 -6.78 11.85 22.66
C LEU A 536 -5.53 12.71 22.92
N SER A 537 -5.48 13.43 24.04
CA SER A 537 -4.22 13.96 24.56
C SER A 537 -3.32 12.80 24.96
N SER A 538 -2.10 12.80 24.44
CA SER A 538 -1.15 11.71 24.60
C SER A 538 0.25 12.19 24.95
N ASN A 539 0.99 11.30 25.60
CA ASN A 539 2.39 11.51 25.96
C ASN A 539 3.14 10.19 25.79
N MET A 540 4.20 10.20 25.00
CA MET A 540 5.15 9.10 24.83
C MET A 540 6.47 9.52 25.46
N THR A 541 7.05 8.68 26.32
CA THR A 541 8.31 8.98 27.03
C THR A 541 9.28 7.82 26.87
N PHE A 542 10.54 8.13 26.62
CA PHE A 542 11.65 7.19 26.48
C PHE A 542 12.68 7.46 27.58
N ASN A 543 12.97 6.45 28.38
CA ASN A 543 13.95 6.51 29.45
C ASN A 543 15.11 5.58 29.09
N SER A 544 16.07 6.11 28.32
CA SER A 544 17.26 5.38 27.84
C SER A 544 16.89 4.05 27.19
N LEU A 545 15.99 4.11 26.19
CA LEU A 545 15.61 2.95 25.40
C LEU A 545 16.72 2.67 24.39
N ASP A 546 17.43 1.57 24.60
CA ASP A 546 18.51 1.13 23.72
C ASP A 546 18.06 -0.04 22.85
N ILE A 547 18.39 0.03 21.56
CA ILE A 547 18.19 -1.05 20.59
C ILE A 547 19.55 -1.37 19.97
N GLY A 548 20.12 -2.51 20.32
CA GLY A 548 21.42 -2.99 19.85
C GLY A 548 21.28 -4.19 18.93
N TYR A 549 22.07 -4.26 17.86
CA TYR A 549 22.15 -5.46 17.01
C TYR A 549 23.48 -5.54 16.26
N ASP A 550 23.84 -6.77 15.89
CA ASP A 550 24.94 -7.06 14.98
C ASP A 550 24.39 -7.29 13.57
N GLY A 551 25.13 -6.85 12.56
CA GLY A 551 24.74 -7.06 11.17
C GLY A 551 25.92 -7.39 10.26
N SER A 552 25.62 -8.02 9.13
CA SER A 552 26.57 -8.17 8.03
C SER A 552 25.92 -7.87 6.68
N ALA A 553 26.60 -7.07 5.87
CA ALA A 553 26.15 -6.68 4.53
C ALA A 553 27.37 -6.42 3.62
N SER A 554 27.32 -6.90 2.38
CA SER A 554 28.37 -6.68 1.38
C SER A 554 29.80 -7.01 1.85
N GLY A 555 29.94 -8.06 2.68
CA GLY A 555 31.22 -8.49 3.24
C GLY A 555 31.72 -7.72 4.46
N PHE A 556 30.98 -6.71 4.93
CA PHE A 556 31.29 -5.98 6.16
C PHE A 556 30.43 -6.45 7.32
N SER A 557 31.04 -6.61 8.49
CA SER A 557 30.34 -6.82 9.77
C SER A 557 30.24 -5.49 10.51
N PHE A 558 29.13 -5.23 11.17
CA PHE A 558 28.91 -4.02 11.94
C PHE A 558 28.08 -4.27 13.20
N HIS A 559 28.23 -3.39 14.18
CA HIS A 559 27.44 -3.33 15.39
C HIS A 559 26.75 -1.97 15.47
N THR A 560 25.44 -1.95 15.68
CA THR A 560 24.65 -0.71 15.80
C THR A 560 23.95 -0.65 17.14
N VAL A 561 24.02 0.52 17.80
CA VAL A 561 23.24 0.86 18.98
C VAL A 561 22.43 2.12 18.70
N ILE A 562 21.14 2.07 19.00
CA ILE A 562 20.21 3.21 18.93
C ILE A 562 19.76 3.52 20.36
N ASP A 563 20.21 4.63 20.93
CA ASP A 563 19.79 5.17 22.23
C ASP A 563 18.72 6.25 22.02
N ILE A 564 17.56 6.05 22.61
CA ILE A 564 16.43 6.97 22.57
C ILE A 564 16.14 7.46 23.99
N THR A 565 16.34 8.76 24.19
CA THR A 565 16.01 9.45 25.44
C THR A 565 15.23 10.73 25.14
N GLY A 566 14.01 10.85 25.67
CA GLY A 566 13.17 12.01 25.38
C GLY A 566 11.68 11.78 25.60
N SER A 567 10.86 12.71 25.10
CA SER A 567 9.41 12.59 25.14
C SER A 567 8.72 13.33 24.00
N VAL A 568 7.50 12.92 23.69
CA VAL A 568 6.61 13.52 22.70
C VAL A 568 5.23 13.65 23.34
N ALA A 569 4.74 14.88 23.47
CA ALA A 569 3.41 15.16 23.98
C ALA A 569 2.58 15.92 22.93
N GLY A 570 1.28 15.65 22.85
CA GLY A 570 0.40 16.31 21.89
C GLY A 570 -1.00 15.74 21.92
N THR A 571 -1.77 16.02 20.88
CA THR A 571 -3.06 15.35 20.64
C THR A 571 -2.90 14.42 19.45
N ILE A 572 -3.34 13.17 19.55
CA ILE A 572 -3.36 12.30 18.38
C ILE A 572 -4.64 12.49 17.57
N GLN A 573 -4.49 12.63 16.25
CA GLN A 573 -5.59 12.54 15.31
C GLN A 573 -5.65 11.11 14.79
N LEU A 574 -6.75 10.42 15.10
CA LEU A 574 -6.98 9.06 14.66
C LEU A 574 -7.39 9.03 13.19
N GLY A 575 -6.84 8.06 12.46
CA GLY A 575 -7.28 7.61 11.14
C GLY A 575 -7.48 6.09 11.13
N ASP A 576 -7.55 5.50 9.95
CA ASP A 576 -7.79 4.07 9.79
C ASP A 576 -6.59 3.23 10.22
N ASN A 577 -6.62 2.66 11.43
CA ASN A 577 -5.51 1.94 12.07
C ASN A 577 -4.19 2.72 12.07
N ALA A 578 -4.29 4.05 12.04
CA ALA A 578 -3.16 4.94 12.10
C ALA A 578 -3.51 6.17 12.93
N PHE A 579 -2.51 6.88 13.41
CA PHE A 579 -2.68 8.20 13.96
C PHE A 579 -1.51 9.10 13.58
N THR A 580 -1.75 10.40 13.61
CA THR A 580 -0.71 11.43 13.52
C THR A 580 -0.75 12.29 14.77
N TRP A 581 0.38 12.90 15.11
CA TRP A 581 0.42 13.88 16.20
C TRP A 581 0.03 15.26 15.66
N VAL A 582 -0.91 15.91 16.35
CA VAL A 582 -1.29 17.31 16.15
C VAL A 582 -0.51 18.15 17.17
N ASP A 583 0.22 19.14 16.65
CA ASP A 583 1.07 20.07 17.40
C ASP A 583 2.02 19.38 18.41
N PRO A 584 2.79 18.35 18.01
CA PRO A 584 3.64 17.61 18.93
C PRO A 584 4.71 18.50 19.55
N GLN A 585 4.81 18.44 20.87
CA GLN A 585 5.89 18.99 21.67
C GLN A 585 6.89 17.87 21.95
N SER A 586 7.99 17.85 21.19
CA SER A 586 9.02 16.82 21.29
C SER A 586 10.27 17.37 21.97
N GLN A 587 10.91 16.58 22.82
CA GLN A 587 12.20 16.89 23.44
C GLN A 587 13.06 15.63 23.55
N GLY A 588 14.39 15.81 23.53
CA GLY A 588 15.35 14.73 23.62
C GLY A 588 15.96 14.33 22.28
N THR A 589 16.68 13.20 22.28
CA THR A 589 17.55 12.76 21.19
C THR A 589 17.38 11.28 20.89
N VAL A 590 17.55 10.93 19.62
CA VAL A 590 17.79 9.59 19.10
C VAL A 590 19.24 9.56 18.63
N LYS A 591 20.11 8.90 19.39
CA LYS A 591 21.53 8.73 19.09
C LYS A 591 21.73 7.35 18.47
N THR A 592 22.30 7.30 17.27
CA THR A 592 22.69 6.03 16.62
C THR A 592 24.20 5.97 16.50
N THR A 593 24.80 4.91 16.99
CA THR A 593 26.24 4.63 16.88
C THR A 593 26.43 3.31 16.14
N THR A 594 27.11 3.34 14.99
CA THR A 594 27.44 2.16 14.19
C THR A 594 28.94 1.98 14.07
N THR A 595 29.45 0.85 14.57
CA THR A 595 30.85 0.45 14.47
C THR A 595 30.98 -0.60 13.38
N VAL A 596 31.72 -0.30 12.31
CA VAL A 596 31.98 -1.24 11.21
C VAL A 596 33.36 -1.88 11.41
N GLN A 597 33.43 -3.21 11.40
CA GLN A 597 34.68 -3.92 11.59
C GLN A 597 35.71 -3.55 10.51
N GLY A 598 36.90 -3.17 10.93
CA GLY A 598 37.99 -2.74 10.03
C GLY A 598 37.94 -1.27 9.64
N PHE A 599 36.90 -0.53 10.04
CA PHE A 599 36.86 0.93 9.98
C PHE A 599 37.37 1.51 11.30
N GLY A 600 37.77 2.79 11.28
CA GLY A 600 38.28 3.51 12.44
C GLY A 600 37.17 3.85 13.45
N ASP A 601 36.97 5.14 13.72
CA ASP A 601 35.99 5.59 14.72
C ASP A 601 34.54 5.20 14.34
N PRO A 602 33.67 4.96 15.34
CA PRO A 602 32.25 4.71 15.09
C PRO A 602 31.56 5.84 14.34
N ILE A 603 30.61 5.48 13.49
CA ILE A 603 29.74 6.43 12.80
C ILE A 603 28.62 6.82 13.76
N GLU A 604 28.60 8.08 14.20
CA GLU A 604 27.56 8.62 15.07
C GLU A 604 26.56 9.49 14.30
N MET A 605 25.28 9.34 14.63
CA MET A 605 24.19 10.15 14.11
C MET A 605 23.23 10.51 15.25
N ASP A 606 23.19 11.79 15.59
CA ASP A 606 22.29 12.33 16.60
C ASP A 606 21.15 13.09 15.92
N LEU A 607 19.92 12.66 16.19
CA LEU A 607 18.72 13.29 15.68
C LEU A 607 17.85 13.76 16.84
N PRO A 608 17.25 14.96 16.79
CA PRO A 608 16.27 15.33 17.78
C PRO A 608 15.00 14.47 17.58
N VAL A 609 14.36 14.09 18.69
CA VAL A 609 13.16 13.21 18.71
C VAL A 609 12.06 13.74 17.75
N GLU A 610 11.93 15.06 17.60
CA GLU A 610 10.99 15.69 16.67
C GLU A 610 11.08 15.19 15.21
N LYS A 611 12.24 14.70 14.76
CA LYS A 611 12.43 14.24 13.38
C LYS A 611 11.80 12.88 13.12
N GLN A 612 11.64 12.07 14.17
CA GLN A 612 11.04 10.73 14.08
C GLN A 612 9.62 10.68 14.62
N TYR A 613 9.24 11.62 15.47
CA TYR A 613 7.94 11.67 16.15
C TYR A 613 7.20 13.00 15.96
N GLY A 614 7.53 13.70 14.86
CA GLY A 614 6.94 14.99 14.51
C GLY A 614 5.56 14.89 13.85
N PRO A 615 5.01 16.02 13.39
CA PRO A 615 3.68 16.08 12.77
C PRO A 615 3.59 15.34 11.43
N THR A 616 4.73 15.08 10.79
CA THR A 616 4.83 14.30 9.54
C THR A 616 4.90 12.79 9.77
N THR A 617 4.98 12.36 11.03
CA THR A 617 5.02 10.93 11.38
C THR A 617 3.61 10.36 11.40
N GLN A 618 3.35 9.42 10.50
CA GLN A 618 2.16 8.57 10.55
C GLN A 618 2.49 7.31 11.35
N VAL A 619 1.71 7.03 12.39
CA VAL A 619 1.89 5.85 13.23
C VAL A 619 0.78 4.86 12.93
N GLN A 620 1.11 3.77 12.25
CA GLN A 620 0.19 2.65 12.13
C GLN A 620 0.16 1.87 13.44
N TYR A 621 -1.00 1.34 13.83
CA TYR A 621 -1.11 0.56 15.05
C TYR A 621 -2.08 -0.61 14.94
N THR A 622 -1.78 -1.66 15.68
CA THR A 622 -2.71 -2.77 15.96
C THR A 622 -2.93 -2.83 17.46
N CYS A 623 -4.17 -2.81 17.90
CA CYS A 623 -4.52 -2.86 19.31
C CYS A 623 -5.50 -4.01 19.55
N LYS A 624 -5.12 -4.95 20.42
CA LYS A 624 -5.95 -6.10 20.81
C LYS A 624 -5.78 -6.36 22.29
N GLU A 625 -6.88 -6.31 23.03
CA GLU A 625 -6.92 -6.57 24.47
C GLU A 625 -5.92 -5.68 25.22
N ASN A 626 -4.90 -6.27 25.84
CA ASN A 626 -3.84 -5.60 26.59
C ASN A 626 -2.54 -5.42 25.78
N LYS A 627 -2.56 -5.64 24.46
CA LYS A 627 -1.41 -5.48 23.57
C LYS A 627 -1.63 -4.38 22.54
N LEU A 628 -0.60 -3.56 22.36
CA LEU A 628 -0.55 -2.53 21.33
C LEU A 628 0.76 -2.70 20.56
N GLN A 629 0.69 -2.72 19.24
CA GLN A 629 1.86 -2.64 18.37
C GLN A 629 1.75 -1.39 17.53
N THR A 630 2.84 -0.63 17.41
CA THR A 630 2.89 0.62 16.66
C THR A 630 4.08 0.62 15.71
N SER A 631 3.90 1.13 14.50
CA SER A 631 4.92 1.32 13.47
C SER A 631 4.88 2.75 12.97
N GLY A 632 5.99 3.48 13.06
CA GLY A 632 6.12 4.86 12.62
C GLY A 632 6.67 4.99 11.21
N TYR A 633 6.05 5.87 10.43
CA TYR A 633 6.41 6.18 9.06
C TYR A 633 6.64 7.68 8.91
N VAL A 634 7.86 8.09 8.55
CA VAL A 634 8.21 9.49 8.28
C VAL A 634 8.29 9.67 6.78
N ASN A 635 7.46 10.55 6.22
CA ASN A 635 7.34 10.74 4.76
C ASN A 635 7.08 9.42 3.99
N GLY A 636 6.29 8.53 4.59
CA GLY A 636 5.95 7.22 4.02
C GLY A 636 7.00 6.12 4.25
N ALA A 637 8.22 6.46 4.67
CA ALA A 637 9.27 5.49 4.95
C ALA A 637 9.17 4.92 6.38
N PHE A 638 9.19 3.59 6.50
CA PHE A 638 9.24 2.93 7.80
C PHE A 638 10.48 3.37 8.58
N THR A 639 10.28 3.83 9.82
CA THR A 639 11.34 4.41 10.66
C THR A 639 11.53 3.64 11.97
N TRP A 640 10.44 3.30 12.66
CA TRP A 640 10.51 2.64 13.97
C TRP A 640 9.29 1.75 14.24
N ALA A 641 9.43 0.84 15.20
CA ALA A 641 8.40 -0.09 15.62
C ALA A 641 8.49 -0.39 17.12
N TYR A 642 7.35 -0.44 17.80
CA TYR A 642 7.25 -0.73 19.23
C TYR A 642 6.12 -1.71 19.53
N SER A 643 6.32 -2.51 20.59
CA SER A 643 5.29 -3.36 21.17
C SER A 643 5.08 -2.97 22.62
N TRP A 644 3.84 -2.83 23.03
CA TRP A 644 3.44 -2.35 24.34
C TRP A 644 2.44 -3.30 25.00
N THR A 645 2.44 -3.31 26.32
CA THR A 645 1.44 -3.96 27.15
C THR A 645 0.76 -2.95 28.06
N ARG A 646 -0.55 -3.12 28.26
CA ARG A 646 -1.32 -2.28 29.17
C ARG A 646 -1.03 -2.69 30.61
N GLU A 647 -0.80 -1.72 31.49
CA GLU A 647 -0.65 -1.99 32.92
C GLU A 647 -1.92 -2.63 33.47
N GLY A 648 -1.76 -3.70 34.28
CA GLY A 648 -2.81 -4.61 34.68
C GLY A 648 -3.97 -3.94 35.43
N GLY A 649 -5.00 -3.53 34.69
CA GLY A 649 -6.35 -3.53 35.19
C GLY A 649 -6.91 -4.93 35.03
N GLU A 650 -7.13 -5.65 36.13
CA GLU A 650 -8.25 -6.59 36.17
C GLU A 650 -9.46 -5.80 35.67
N VAL A 651 -9.88 -6.05 34.44
CA VAL A 651 -11.17 -5.59 33.96
C VAL A 651 -12.18 -6.37 34.79
N GLY A 652 -12.72 -5.75 35.84
CA GLY A 652 -13.75 -6.34 36.68
C GLY A 652 -14.83 -6.95 35.80
N ALA A 653 -14.90 -8.27 35.84
CA ALA A 653 -15.76 -9.11 34.99
C ALA A 653 -17.24 -9.05 35.38
#